data_AF-A0A1V5RRS7-F1
#
_entry.id   AF-A0A1V5RRS7-F1
#
_cell.length_a   1.000
_cell.length_b   1.000
_cell.length_c   1.000
_cell.angle_alpha   90.00
_cell.angle_beta   90.00
_cell.angle_gamma   90.00
#
_symmetry.space_group_name_H-M   'P 1'
#
loop_
_entity.id
_entity.type
_entity.pdbx_description
1 polymer ?
#
loop_
_entity_poly.entity_id
_entity_poly.type
_entity_poly.pdbx_seq_one_letter_code
_entity_poly.pdbx_strand_id
1 'polypeptide(L)'
;MTIDFRDIEKLPVDFEEIVQTLKARIQNRLPNRWTDFLASNFGVELLEAVAYEATLMNYYLNSSVNECFMPTAKTQNAVYNLAKSIGYNPNPPSQSIVTLRFYIPSTHTYNINIPLYTKVLSKNGIPFYTTENKVLYAGETYVDVNAKSGTLYDETMICTGVANYKYTLKNYPVNSIEYVKVNNVEYTYAEFMDLETTDPYYSISYSNEFKASIFFGDGTYGLNPAKNSIIEIYYVTGADSSHNLNPYSINQISDTIYDSTNAIVTNISVINPQNSVGASDAETLDEVKRNAPSIYRTQNRCVTLQDFRDITIMQPGVNKVSVIDNSIMDEVGLFGVKVCVIPDGGGYPNTAFKESLLDTLENKKIISTQVDIIDPAYIPFDVNLTIQIQPKISSSVVTNRIRKVIYDYLYWENRDFGDTVSKQEIYRLVSDVPGVLTIDNLVINENRTIYVNEVPSNGATQIAIVDSINTLNIGTKISIMDLDGASALVTTISDISNGVITINDPITTSMNIGQGSLIYPILEVEGDHKYGTKEITLKNESTPGAEVRDYALLNMSYLTIYFDNVPEKEYQILFRIGDVIYLNQPIDIDISDGTEITVLYKKNVPTLDSVATSGSPILKMKSYPRFSKGASLIRKEMISFDSDTISLTRSSSGIDYISSAMDTNYLSAVDRIYTNSSNVFIPNRDYVLSDNGKIITWTETGKAKITINTKYYIDIVKKVVNTTPTEIVHYVKNITGKYVEISPAVPERLVENTTFDYITDIYQLLPYEIADLGNININLI
;
A
#
# COMPACT_ATOMS: atom_id res chain seq x y z
N MET A 1 -28.93 -30.40 -27.85
CA MET A 1 -30.04 -30.42 -26.88
C MET A 1 -29.54 -29.63 -25.69
N THR A 2 -29.70 -28.31 -25.74
CA THR A 2 -29.34 -27.39 -24.66
C THR A 2 -30.37 -27.60 -23.56
N ILE A 3 -29.96 -28.21 -22.46
CA ILE A 3 -30.80 -28.32 -21.27
C ILE A 3 -30.82 -26.91 -20.66
N ASP A 4 -31.96 -26.22 -20.76
CA ASP A 4 -32.20 -25.03 -19.94
C ASP A 4 -32.36 -25.50 -18.50
N PHE A 5 -31.45 -25.09 -17.62
CA PHE A 5 -31.49 -25.45 -16.20
C PHE A 5 -32.78 -24.95 -15.49
N ARG A 6 -33.52 -24.01 -16.09
CA ARG A 6 -34.84 -23.56 -15.61
C ARG A 6 -35.97 -24.53 -15.92
N ASP A 7 -35.78 -25.42 -16.91
CA ASP A 7 -36.76 -26.43 -17.34
C ASP A 7 -36.60 -27.76 -16.59
N ILE A 8 -35.73 -27.82 -15.56
CA ILE A 8 -35.84 -28.88 -14.56
C ILE A 8 -37.16 -28.61 -13.81
N GLU A 9 -38.21 -29.30 -14.25
CA GLU A 9 -39.52 -29.35 -13.61
C GLU A 9 -39.30 -29.39 -12.10
N LYS A 10 -39.71 -28.34 -11.37
CA LYS A 10 -39.59 -28.28 -9.92
C LYS A 10 -40.33 -29.50 -9.37
N LEU A 11 -39.58 -30.53 -8.99
CA LEU A 11 -40.14 -31.64 -8.23
C LEU A 11 -40.78 -31.02 -6.98
N PRO A 12 -42.03 -31.40 -6.63
CA PRO A 12 -42.66 -30.91 -5.41
C PRO A 12 -41.71 -31.18 -4.24
N VAL A 13 -41.27 -30.11 -3.59
CA VAL A 13 -40.20 -30.15 -2.58
C VAL A 13 -40.79 -30.43 -1.20
N ASP A 14 -42.03 -29.99 -1.00
CA ASP A 14 -42.69 -30.07 0.28
C ASP A 14 -43.58 -31.31 0.37
N PHE A 15 -43.57 -31.92 1.56
CA PHE A 15 -44.38 -33.09 1.89
C PHE A 15 -45.84 -32.92 1.46
N GLU A 16 -46.45 -31.77 1.76
CA GLU A 16 -47.84 -31.48 1.43
C GLU A 16 -48.08 -31.47 -0.09
N GLU A 17 -47.14 -30.92 -0.85
CA GLU A 17 -47.23 -30.84 -2.31
C GLU A 17 -47.09 -32.23 -2.95
N ILE A 18 -46.20 -33.07 -2.41
CA ILE A 18 -46.07 -34.48 -2.82
C ILE A 18 -47.37 -35.25 -2.50
N VAL A 19 -47.93 -35.08 -1.31
CA VAL A 19 -49.21 -35.68 -0.92
C VAL A 19 -50.33 -35.24 -1.87
N GLN A 20 -50.44 -33.96 -2.18
CA GLN A 20 -51.44 -33.44 -3.12
C GLN A 20 -51.23 -33.99 -4.54
N THR A 21 -49.98 -34.07 -5.00
CA THR A 21 -49.65 -34.65 -6.31
C THR A 21 -50.02 -36.13 -6.39
N LEU A 22 -49.74 -36.90 -5.33
CA LEU A 22 -50.13 -38.30 -5.25
C LEU A 22 -51.66 -38.46 -5.21
N LYS A 23 -52.36 -37.63 -4.43
CA LYS A 23 -53.83 -37.60 -4.39
C LYS A 23 -54.41 -37.28 -5.77
N ALA A 24 -53.92 -36.24 -6.45
CA ALA A 24 -54.34 -35.87 -7.80
C ALA A 24 -54.04 -37.00 -8.82
N ARG A 25 -52.90 -37.67 -8.69
CA ARG A 25 -52.54 -38.80 -9.56
C ARG A 25 -53.48 -40.00 -9.38
N ILE A 26 -53.89 -40.28 -8.14
CA ILE A 26 -54.87 -41.33 -7.82
C ILE A 26 -56.25 -40.96 -8.36
N GLN A 27 -56.69 -39.72 -8.16
CA GLN A 27 -57.97 -39.22 -8.69
C GLN A 27 -58.04 -39.31 -10.21
N ASN A 28 -56.95 -38.99 -10.91
CA ASN A 28 -56.87 -39.05 -12.37
C ASN A 28 -56.79 -40.48 -12.91
N ARG A 29 -56.07 -41.39 -12.25
CA ARG A 29 -55.86 -42.77 -12.74
C ARG A 29 -56.91 -43.77 -12.26
N LEU A 30 -57.53 -43.52 -11.11
CA LEU A 30 -58.45 -44.44 -10.43
C LEU A 30 -59.73 -43.72 -9.96
N PRO A 31 -60.42 -42.94 -10.82
CA PRO A 31 -61.52 -42.08 -10.40
C PRO A 31 -62.69 -42.82 -9.73
N ASN A 32 -62.89 -44.10 -10.08
CA ASN A 32 -64.02 -44.92 -9.60
C ASN A 32 -63.62 -46.00 -8.59
N ARG A 33 -62.33 -46.10 -8.21
CA ARG A 33 -61.84 -47.17 -7.30
C ARG A 33 -61.41 -46.65 -5.94
N TRP A 34 -60.99 -45.39 -5.86
CA TRP A 34 -60.64 -44.75 -4.60
C TRP A 34 -61.24 -43.34 -4.58
N THR A 35 -62.26 -43.15 -3.75
CA THR A 35 -63.06 -41.91 -3.69
C THR A 35 -62.94 -41.16 -2.36
N ASP A 36 -62.42 -41.79 -1.31
CA ASP A 36 -62.27 -41.21 0.02
C ASP A 36 -60.84 -40.71 0.29
N PHE A 37 -60.70 -39.41 0.50
CA PHE A 37 -59.44 -38.71 0.77
C PHE A 37 -59.43 -38.00 2.14
N LEU A 38 -60.32 -38.40 3.05
CA LEU A 38 -60.34 -37.88 4.42
C LEU A 38 -59.08 -38.32 5.18
N ALA A 39 -58.58 -37.46 6.08
CA ALA A 39 -57.38 -37.74 6.87
C ALA A 39 -57.51 -38.97 7.79
N SER A 40 -58.73 -39.38 8.12
CA SER A 40 -59.01 -40.58 8.92
C SER A 40 -58.92 -41.89 8.12
N ASN A 41 -58.70 -41.84 6.81
CA ASN A 41 -58.62 -43.03 5.97
C ASN A 41 -57.20 -43.61 5.98
N PHE A 42 -57.07 -44.90 6.33
CA PHE A 42 -55.79 -45.62 6.35
C PHE A 42 -55.03 -45.56 5.01
N GLY A 43 -55.73 -45.50 3.88
CA GLY A 43 -55.09 -45.33 2.56
C GLY A 43 -54.40 -43.97 2.42
N VAL A 44 -54.95 -42.91 3.02
CA VAL A 44 -54.33 -41.59 3.05
C VAL A 44 -53.11 -41.58 3.97
N GLU A 45 -53.17 -42.29 5.11
CA GLU A 45 -52.02 -42.49 6.01
C GLU A 45 -50.86 -43.23 5.32
N LEU A 46 -51.15 -44.27 4.54
CA LEU A 46 -50.12 -44.94 3.71
C LEU A 46 -49.54 -44.03 2.62
N LEU A 47 -50.38 -43.19 2.01
CA LEU A 47 -49.94 -42.21 1.02
C LEU A 47 -49.03 -41.17 1.66
N GLU A 48 -49.36 -40.71 2.86
CA GLU A 48 -48.53 -39.82 3.67
C GLU A 48 -47.20 -40.49 4.04
N ALA A 49 -47.18 -41.77 4.44
CA ALA A 49 -45.93 -42.50 4.68
C ALA A 49 -45.03 -42.59 3.43
N VAL A 50 -45.63 -42.88 2.26
CA VAL A 50 -44.89 -42.88 0.97
C VAL A 50 -44.40 -41.48 0.61
N ALA A 51 -45.22 -40.45 0.85
CA ALA A 51 -44.83 -39.06 0.61
C ALA A 51 -43.68 -38.64 1.53
N TYR A 52 -43.66 -39.09 2.78
CA TYR A 52 -42.56 -38.86 3.71
C TYR A 52 -41.24 -39.46 3.19
N GLU A 53 -41.24 -40.74 2.81
CA GLU A 53 -40.07 -41.39 2.22
C GLU A 53 -39.62 -40.72 0.91
N ALA A 54 -40.57 -40.33 0.05
CA ALA A 54 -40.28 -39.60 -1.17
C ALA A 54 -39.67 -38.22 -0.89
N THR A 55 -40.14 -37.52 0.15
CA THR A 55 -39.57 -36.23 0.59
C THR A 55 -38.13 -36.42 1.07
N LEU A 56 -37.87 -37.44 1.88
CA LEU A 56 -36.55 -37.75 2.40
C LEU A 56 -35.58 -38.13 1.26
N MET A 57 -36.01 -38.97 0.34
CA MET A 57 -35.21 -39.34 -0.84
C MET A 57 -34.96 -38.12 -1.75
N ASN A 58 -35.96 -37.25 -1.94
CA ASN A 58 -35.79 -36.01 -2.69
C ASN A 58 -34.74 -35.10 -2.03
N TYR A 59 -34.79 -34.95 -0.70
CA TYR A 59 -33.80 -34.18 0.05
C TYR A 59 -32.37 -34.71 -0.19
N TYR A 60 -32.16 -36.03 -0.08
CA TYR A 60 -30.84 -36.62 -0.30
C TYR A 60 -30.36 -36.49 -1.76
N LEU A 61 -31.25 -36.65 -2.73
CA LEU A 61 -30.93 -36.47 -4.15
C LEU A 61 -30.59 -35.02 -4.45
N ASN A 62 -31.39 -34.08 -3.97
CA ASN A 62 -31.16 -32.64 -4.16
C ASN A 62 -29.84 -32.23 -3.50
N SER A 63 -29.57 -32.69 -2.28
CA SER A 63 -28.27 -32.47 -1.64
C SER A 63 -27.13 -33.04 -2.48
N SER A 64 -27.24 -34.28 -2.97
CA SER A 64 -26.20 -34.92 -3.78
C SER A 64 -25.96 -34.20 -5.10
N VAL A 65 -27.02 -33.77 -5.79
CA VAL A 65 -26.95 -33.03 -7.05
C VAL A 65 -26.31 -31.65 -6.84
N ASN A 66 -26.66 -30.96 -5.75
CA ASN A 66 -26.07 -29.66 -5.43
C ASN A 66 -24.56 -29.78 -5.13
N GLU A 67 -24.10 -30.88 -4.53
CA GLU A 67 -22.67 -31.13 -4.31
C GLU A 67 -21.89 -31.45 -5.61
N CYS A 68 -22.56 -31.78 -6.72
CA CYS A 68 -21.88 -32.08 -8.00
C CYS A 68 -21.43 -30.84 -8.78
N PHE A 69 -21.92 -29.64 -8.46
CA PHE A 69 -21.58 -28.41 -9.20
C PHE A 69 -20.92 -27.38 -8.28
N MET A 70 -19.83 -26.78 -8.75
CA MET A 70 -19.01 -25.84 -7.96
C MET A 70 -19.80 -24.69 -7.33
N PRO A 71 -20.73 -24.01 -8.06
CA PRO A 71 -21.50 -22.91 -7.47
C PRO A 71 -22.48 -23.34 -6.38
N THR A 72 -23.01 -24.56 -6.45
CA THR A 72 -24.06 -25.07 -5.54
C THR A 72 -23.51 -25.95 -4.42
N ALA A 73 -22.28 -26.44 -4.55
CA ALA A 73 -21.64 -27.31 -3.56
C ALA A 73 -21.47 -26.56 -2.22
N LYS A 74 -21.81 -27.22 -1.12
CA LYS A 74 -21.72 -26.62 0.22
C LYS A 74 -20.67 -27.29 1.09
N THR A 75 -20.42 -28.58 0.87
CA THR A 75 -19.43 -29.32 1.67
C THR A 75 -18.01 -29.06 1.18
N GLN A 76 -17.06 -28.94 2.11
CA GLN A 76 -15.64 -28.78 1.79
C GLN A 76 -15.11 -29.91 0.91
N ASN A 77 -15.52 -31.15 1.19
CA ASN A 77 -15.10 -32.33 0.43
C ASN A 77 -15.50 -32.24 -1.04
N ALA A 78 -16.74 -31.82 -1.34
CA ALA A 78 -17.19 -31.68 -2.71
C ALA A 78 -16.45 -30.55 -3.44
N VAL A 79 -16.37 -29.37 -2.82
CA VAL A 79 -15.66 -28.21 -3.38
C VAL A 79 -14.21 -28.55 -3.70
N TYR A 80 -13.49 -29.22 -2.78
CA TYR A 80 -12.09 -29.58 -2.97
C TYR A 80 -11.91 -30.67 -4.04
N ASN A 81 -12.80 -31.67 -4.09
CA ASN A 81 -12.72 -32.70 -5.13
C ASN A 81 -13.04 -32.13 -6.52
N LEU A 82 -14.02 -31.22 -6.61
CA LEU A 82 -14.35 -30.52 -7.86
C LEU A 82 -13.19 -29.63 -8.32
N ALA A 83 -12.60 -28.84 -7.40
CA ALA A 83 -11.40 -28.06 -7.68
C ALA A 83 -10.24 -28.94 -8.20
N LYS A 84 -9.95 -30.04 -7.50
CA LYS A 84 -8.89 -30.98 -7.90
C LYS A 84 -9.15 -31.62 -9.26
N SER A 85 -10.42 -31.86 -9.60
CA SER A 85 -10.78 -32.46 -10.91
C SER A 85 -10.48 -31.54 -12.09
N ILE A 86 -10.42 -30.22 -11.88
CA ILE A 86 -10.02 -29.24 -12.90
C ILE A 86 -8.55 -28.79 -12.75
N GLY A 87 -7.77 -29.51 -11.94
CA GLY A 87 -6.34 -29.25 -11.73
C GLY A 87 -6.04 -28.14 -10.73
N TYR A 88 -7.02 -27.69 -9.94
CA TYR A 88 -6.80 -26.71 -8.88
C TYR A 88 -6.66 -27.39 -7.52
N ASN A 89 -5.51 -27.21 -6.87
CA ASN A 89 -5.29 -27.64 -5.51
C ASN A 89 -5.49 -26.43 -4.57
N PRO A 90 -6.49 -26.47 -3.66
CA PRO A 90 -6.66 -25.41 -2.67
C PRO A 90 -5.38 -25.19 -1.86
N ASN A 91 -5.05 -23.92 -1.61
CA ASN A 91 -3.82 -23.58 -0.91
C ASN A 91 -3.91 -23.94 0.59
N PRO A 92 -2.88 -24.59 1.17
CA PRO A 92 -2.76 -24.72 2.61
C PRO A 92 -2.54 -23.36 3.27
N PRO A 93 -2.62 -23.26 4.61
CA PRO A 93 -2.15 -22.08 5.32
C PRO A 93 -0.71 -21.78 4.90
N SER A 94 -0.36 -20.50 4.78
CA SER A 94 0.92 -20.08 4.24
C SER A 94 1.78 -19.37 5.28
N GLN A 95 3.08 -19.29 4.99
CA GLN A 95 4.08 -18.73 5.89
C GLN A 95 4.28 -17.26 5.59
N SER A 96 4.53 -16.45 6.62
CA SER A 96 5.00 -15.10 6.40
C SER A 96 6.47 -15.10 6.04
N ILE A 97 6.84 -14.18 5.17
CA ILE A 97 8.19 -13.96 4.68
C ILE A 97 8.66 -12.63 5.29
N VAL A 98 9.89 -12.59 5.75
CA VAL A 98 10.50 -11.40 6.36
C VAL A 98 12.00 -11.38 6.13
N THR A 99 12.58 -10.20 6.02
CA THR A 99 14.04 -10.02 6.08
C THR A 99 14.45 -9.72 7.52
N LEU A 100 15.34 -10.55 8.06
CA LEU A 100 15.91 -10.41 9.40
C LEU A 100 17.29 -9.78 9.33
N ARG A 101 17.53 -8.78 10.17
CA ARG A 101 18.82 -8.15 10.37
C ARG A 101 19.49 -8.75 11.59
N PHE A 102 20.57 -9.49 11.36
CA PHE A 102 21.46 -9.93 12.42
C PHE A 102 22.53 -8.88 12.62
N TYR A 103 22.75 -8.43 13.86
CA TYR A 103 23.68 -7.36 14.14
C TYR A 103 24.47 -7.58 15.44
N ILE A 104 25.63 -6.93 15.51
CA ILE A 104 26.54 -6.89 16.65
C ILE A 104 26.85 -5.44 17.01
N PRO A 105 26.98 -5.09 18.31
CA PRO A 105 27.19 -3.71 18.75
C PRO A 105 28.59 -3.16 18.39
N SER A 106 29.55 -4.04 18.12
CA SER A 106 30.92 -3.70 17.75
C SER A 106 31.46 -4.74 16.78
N THR A 107 32.35 -4.33 15.88
CA THR A 107 32.91 -5.21 14.84
C THR A 107 33.55 -6.47 15.43
N HIS A 108 33.33 -7.60 14.75
CA HIS A 108 33.95 -8.89 15.11
C HIS A 108 35.21 -9.15 14.28
N THR A 109 36.20 -9.81 14.87
CA THR A 109 37.50 -10.08 14.20
C THR A 109 37.42 -11.18 13.16
N TYR A 110 36.47 -12.10 13.31
CA TYR A 110 36.25 -13.23 12.41
C TYR A 110 34.90 -13.10 11.71
N ASN A 111 34.73 -13.81 10.60
CA ASN A 111 33.45 -13.88 9.93
C ASN A 111 32.46 -14.68 10.79
N ILE A 112 31.23 -14.21 10.89
CA ILE A 112 30.15 -14.91 11.62
C ILE A 112 29.26 -15.59 10.60
N ASN A 113 29.04 -16.89 10.76
CA ASN A 113 28.23 -17.67 9.84
C ASN A 113 26.80 -17.77 10.39
N ILE A 114 25.82 -17.40 9.59
CA ILE A 114 24.39 -17.59 9.85
C ILE A 114 23.92 -18.72 8.95
N PRO A 115 23.78 -19.95 9.49
CA PRO A 115 23.36 -21.10 8.70
C PRO A 115 21.92 -20.96 8.20
N LEU A 116 21.63 -21.66 7.11
CA LEU A 116 20.28 -22.02 6.68
C LEU A 116 19.53 -22.72 7.84
N TYR A 117 18.23 -22.44 7.99
CA TYR A 117 17.36 -23.00 9.03
C TYR A 117 17.69 -22.60 10.47
N THR A 118 18.42 -21.49 10.67
CA THR A 118 18.62 -20.88 11.99
C THR A 118 17.28 -20.43 12.55
N LYS A 119 16.90 -20.92 13.73
CA LYS A 119 15.62 -20.64 14.38
C LYS A 119 15.65 -19.34 15.18
N VAL A 120 14.65 -18.50 14.95
CA VAL A 120 14.41 -17.26 15.71
C VAL A 120 12.96 -17.21 16.18
N LEU A 121 12.68 -16.38 17.19
CA LEU A 121 11.37 -16.22 17.81
C LEU A 121 10.97 -14.76 17.87
N SER A 122 9.66 -14.53 17.76
CA SER A 122 9.06 -13.24 18.13
C SER A 122 8.99 -13.05 19.64
N LYS A 123 8.78 -11.81 20.08
CA LYS A 123 8.49 -11.47 21.47
C LYS A 123 7.33 -12.29 22.06
N ASN A 124 6.39 -12.71 21.21
CA ASN A 124 5.22 -13.50 21.59
C ASN A 124 5.44 -15.02 21.43
N GLY A 125 6.66 -15.46 21.11
CA GLY A 125 7.01 -16.87 20.95
C GLY A 125 6.64 -17.48 19.59
N ILE A 126 6.39 -16.65 18.57
CA ILE A 126 6.08 -17.13 17.21
C ILE A 126 7.38 -17.53 16.49
N PRO A 127 7.49 -18.75 15.96
CA PRO A 127 8.72 -19.27 15.37
C PRO A 127 8.95 -18.81 13.92
N PHE A 128 10.21 -18.54 13.61
CA PHE A 128 10.73 -18.21 12.29
C PHE A 128 12.06 -18.94 12.06
N TYR A 129 12.45 -19.09 10.80
CA TYR A 129 13.72 -19.69 10.42
C TYR A 129 14.33 -19.03 9.19
N THR A 130 15.66 -19.00 9.09
CA THR A 130 16.37 -18.46 7.92
C THR A 130 16.26 -19.39 6.70
N THR A 131 16.10 -18.81 5.51
CA THR A 131 15.94 -19.55 4.25
C THR A 131 17.20 -19.57 3.39
N GLU A 132 18.29 -18.96 3.84
CA GLU A 132 19.56 -18.92 3.13
C GLU A 132 20.74 -18.93 4.13
N ASN A 133 21.91 -19.34 3.63
CA ASN A 133 23.16 -19.18 4.36
C ASN A 133 23.70 -17.76 4.11
N LYS A 134 24.01 -17.03 5.17
CA LYS A 134 24.64 -15.71 5.09
C LYS A 134 25.85 -15.63 6.00
N VAL A 135 26.79 -14.78 5.62
CA VAL A 135 28.02 -14.54 6.37
C VAL A 135 28.10 -13.05 6.67
N LEU A 136 28.24 -12.72 7.94
CA LEU A 136 28.62 -11.38 8.38
C LEU A 136 30.15 -11.30 8.35
N TYR A 137 30.70 -10.48 7.46
CA TYR A 137 32.15 -10.43 7.27
C TYR A 137 32.83 -9.68 8.42
N ALA A 138 34.09 -10.02 8.70
CA ALA A 138 34.90 -9.33 9.70
C ALA A 138 34.98 -7.83 9.36
N GLY A 139 34.64 -6.98 10.33
CA GLY A 139 34.58 -5.52 10.15
C GLY A 139 33.18 -4.97 9.84
N GLU A 140 32.21 -5.80 9.46
CA GLU A 140 30.81 -5.41 9.34
C GLU A 140 30.11 -5.53 10.70
N THR A 141 29.00 -4.79 10.88
CA THR A 141 28.21 -4.77 12.12
C THR A 141 26.83 -5.40 11.97
N TYR A 142 26.34 -5.60 10.74
CA TYR A 142 25.06 -6.25 10.48
C TYR A 142 25.03 -6.97 9.12
N VAL A 143 24.12 -7.93 8.99
CA VAL A 143 23.80 -8.63 7.75
C VAL A 143 22.30 -8.92 7.69
N ASP A 144 21.72 -8.76 6.51
CA ASP A 144 20.31 -9.03 6.25
C ASP A 144 20.14 -10.42 5.62
N VAL A 145 19.18 -11.19 6.13
CA VAL A 145 18.94 -12.60 5.80
C VAL A 145 17.45 -12.83 5.65
N ASN A 146 17.02 -13.46 4.55
CA ASN A 146 15.62 -13.82 4.37
C ASN A 146 15.20 -14.96 5.31
N ALA A 147 13.97 -14.87 5.82
CA ALA A 147 13.40 -15.83 6.75
C ALA A 147 11.91 -16.06 6.49
N LYS A 148 11.43 -17.22 6.92
CA LYS A 148 10.02 -17.62 6.85
C LYS A 148 9.49 -18.03 8.22
N SER A 149 8.19 -17.89 8.41
CA SER A 149 7.53 -18.23 9.66
C SER A 149 7.15 -19.71 9.73
N GLY A 150 7.09 -20.28 10.94
CA GLY A 150 6.59 -21.64 11.17
C GLY A 150 7.58 -22.54 11.91
N THR A 151 7.10 -23.73 12.27
CA THR A 151 7.88 -24.72 13.03
C THR A 151 8.41 -25.80 12.11
N LEU A 152 9.73 -25.97 12.10
CA LEU A 152 10.43 -26.99 11.32
C LEU A 152 10.34 -28.37 11.98
N TYR A 153 10.00 -29.38 11.19
CA TYR A 153 9.97 -30.79 11.57
C TYR A 153 10.82 -31.61 10.61
N ASP A 154 11.55 -32.57 11.18
CA ASP A 154 12.25 -33.61 10.46
C ASP A 154 11.52 -34.94 10.68
N GLU A 155 11.10 -35.58 9.59
CA GLU A 155 10.47 -36.89 9.63
C GLU A 155 11.16 -37.87 8.68
N THR A 156 11.61 -38.99 9.25
CA THR A 156 12.19 -40.10 8.50
C THR A 156 11.20 -41.25 8.35
N MET A 157 11.08 -41.78 7.14
CA MET A 157 10.24 -42.93 6.80
C MET A 157 11.01 -43.98 6.00
N ILE A 158 10.54 -45.24 6.03
CA ILE A 158 11.13 -46.33 5.25
C ILE A 158 10.29 -46.56 3.99
N CYS A 159 10.95 -46.55 2.83
CA CYS A 159 10.29 -46.78 1.56
C CYS A 159 9.79 -48.22 1.41
N THR A 160 8.54 -48.37 0.97
CA THR A 160 7.90 -49.66 0.69
C THR A 160 8.32 -50.27 -0.66
N GLY A 161 8.77 -49.43 -1.60
CA GLY A 161 9.06 -49.79 -2.99
C GLY A 161 7.82 -50.00 -3.88
N VAL A 162 6.62 -49.72 -3.37
CA VAL A 162 5.37 -49.80 -4.14
C VAL A 162 5.15 -48.48 -4.87
N ALA A 163 4.94 -48.54 -6.19
CA ALA A 163 4.66 -47.36 -7.01
C ALA A 163 3.39 -46.64 -6.52
N ASN A 164 3.40 -45.30 -6.55
CA ASN A 164 2.31 -44.43 -6.10
C ASN A 164 1.86 -44.65 -4.64
N TYR A 165 2.72 -45.24 -3.79
CA TYR A 165 2.46 -45.31 -2.36
C TYR A 165 2.52 -43.90 -1.75
N LYS A 166 1.53 -43.57 -0.91
CA LYS A 166 1.41 -42.27 -0.24
C LYS A 166 2.01 -42.34 1.16
N TYR A 167 3.11 -41.62 1.36
CA TYR A 167 3.78 -41.44 2.65
C TYR A 167 3.21 -40.20 3.35
N THR A 168 2.32 -40.41 4.32
CA THR A 168 1.62 -39.32 5.01
C THR A 168 2.41 -38.80 6.20
N LEU A 169 2.59 -37.48 6.27
CA LEU A 169 3.29 -36.80 7.37
C LEU A 169 2.46 -36.80 8.67
N LYS A 170 3.14 -36.80 9.82
CA LYS A 170 2.47 -36.83 11.14
C LYS A 170 1.87 -35.49 11.54
N ASN A 171 2.63 -34.41 11.41
CA ASN A 171 2.19 -33.06 11.80
C ASN A 171 1.45 -32.39 10.64
N TYR A 172 0.38 -31.67 10.96
CA TYR A 172 -0.49 -30.97 10.02
C TYR A 172 -1.19 -29.81 10.75
N PRO A 173 -1.66 -28.76 10.06
CA PRO A 173 -1.57 -28.52 8.60
C PRO A 173 -0.12 -28.27 8.16
N VAL A 174 0.25 -28.79 6.99
CA VAL A 174 1.59 -28.61 6.41
C VAL A 174 1.58 -27.37 5.53
N ASN A 175 2.43 -26.40 5.87
CA ASN A 175 2.54 -25.14 5.14
C ASN A 175 3.41 -25.30 3.89
N SER A 176 4.58 -25.92 4.06
CA SER A 176 5.57 -26.13 3.00
C SER A 176 6.45 -27.34 3.28
N ILE A 177 7.08 -27.86 2.24
CA ILE A 177 8.12 -28.90 2.32
C ILE A 177 9.40 -28.26 1.80
N GLU A 178 10.41 -28.22 2.66
CA GLU A 178 11.71 -27.60 2.37
C GLU A 178 12.57 -28.51 1.50
N TYR A 179 12.65 -29.79 1.85
CA TYR A 179 13.30 -30.79 1.01
C TYR A 179 12.78 -32.20 1.28
N VAL A 180 12.94 -33.06 0.28
CA VAL A 180 12.76 -34.51 0.39
C VAL A 180 14.03 -35.19 -0.09
N LYS A 181 14.66 -35.99 0.77
CA LYS A 181 15.87 -36.75 0.45
C LYS A 181 15.61 -38.24 0.59
N VAL A 182 16.16 -39.02 -0.33
CA VAL A 182 16.16 -40.48 -0.26
C VAL A 182 17.61 -40.96 -0.26
N ASN A 183 18.04 -41.61 0.84
CA ASN A 183 19.44 -42.02 1.03
C ASN A 183 20.45 -40.88 0.72
N ASN A 184 20.15 -39.66 1.18
CA ASN A 184 20.92 -38.42 0.95
C ASN A 184 20.88 -37.85 -0.48
N VAL A 185 20.09 -38.42 -1.40
CA VAL A 185 19.82 -37.83 -2.72
C VAL A 185 18.57 -36.96 -2.64
N GLU A 186 18.69 -35.68 -2.98
CA GLU A 186 17.58 -34.75 -2.99
C GLU A 186 16.69 -34.96 -4.22
N TYR A 187 15.38 -35.02 -3.97
CA TYR A 187 14.37 -35.16 -5.01
C TYR A 187 13.78 -33.78 -5.33
N THR A 188 13.47 -33.54 -6.60
CA THR A 188 12.88 -32.28 -7.06
C THR A 188 11.37 -32.35 -7.00
N TYR A 189 10.72 -31.27 -6.56
CA TYR A 189 9.26 -31.18 -6.56
C TYR A 189 8.73 -31.04 -7.99
N ALA A 190 7.75 -31.86 -8.35
CA ALA A 190 6.97 -31.74 -9.57
C ALA A 190 5.47 -31.74 -9.23
N GLU A 191 4.73 -30.73 -9.72
CA GLU A 191 3.28 -30.67 -9.51
C GLU A 191 2.55 -31.82 -10.25
N PHE A 192 2.99 -32.08 -11.49
CA PHE A 192 2.52 -33.19 -12.31
C PHE A 192 3.72 -34.03 -12.76
N MET A 193 3.58 -35.35 -12.64
CA MET A 193 4.56 -36.33 -13.17
C MET A 193 4.04 -36.86 -14.51
N ASP A 194 4.12 -36.04 -15.54
CA ASP A 194 3.65 -36.33 -16.90
C ASP A 194 4.78 -36.50 -17.93
N LEU A 195 6.00 -36.11 -17.54
CA LEU A 195 7.21 -36.29 -18.36
C LEU A 195 7.78 -37.70 -18.19
N GLU A 196 8.01 -38.39 -19.31
CA GLU A 196 8.72 -39.68 -19.33
C GLU A 196 10.19 -39.44 -18.96
N THR A 197 10.52 -39.71 -17.70
CA THR A 197 11.85 -39.50 -17.14
C THR A 197 12.08 -40.45 -15.98
N THR A 198 13.34 -40.74 -15.69
CA THR A 198 13.76 -41.52 -14.51
C THR A 198 14.48 -40.65 -13.48
N ASP A 199 14.28 -39.34 -13.58
CA ASP A 199 14.83 -38.38 -12.63
C ASP A 199 14.13 -38.48 -11.26
N PRO A 200 14.81 -38.10 -10.17
CA PRO A 200 14.28 -38.16 -8.81
C PRO A 200 13.26 -37.05 -8.57
N TYR A 201 11.99 -37.30 -8.94
CA TYR A 201 10.88 -36.39 -8.68
C TYR A 201 9.97 -36.88 -7.55
N TYR A 202 9.37 -35.94 -6.84
CA TYR A 202 8.29 -36.20 -5.89
C TYR A 202 7.13 -35.22 -6.10
N SER A 203 5.93 -35.67 -5.73
CA SER A 203 4.72 -34.85 -5.73
C SER A 203 4.03 -34.92 -4.37
N ILE A 204 3.19 -33.92 -4.09
CA ILE A 204 2.51 -33.76 -2.81
C ILE A 204 1.00 -33.84 -3.05
N SER A 205 0.30 -34.58 -2.20
CA SER A 205 -1.15 -34.66 -2.18
C SER A 205 -1.66 -34.27 -0.80
N TYR A 206 -2.53 -33.26 -0.73
CA TYR A 206 -3.15 -32.82 0.51
C TYR A 206 -4.50 -33.49 0.74
N SER A 207 -4.75 -33.92 1.98
CA SER A 207 -6.09 -34.21 2.47
C SER A 207 -6.92 -32.92 2.63
N ASN A 208 -8.19 -33.05 3.00
CA ASN A 208 -9.06 -31.88 3.20
C ASN A 208 -8.71 -31.08 4.47
N GLU A 209 -7.92 -31.67 5.38
CA GLU A 209 -7.36 -31.02 6.57
C GLU A 209 -5.90 -30.57 6.33
N PHE A 210 -5.46 -30.50 5.07
CA PHE A 210 -4.08 -30.16 4.69
C PHE A 210 -3.01 -31.07 5.31
N LYS A 211 -3.35 -32.34 5.50
CA LYS A 211 -2.37 -33.38 5.80
C LYS A 211 -1.65 -33.75 4.51
N ALA A 212 -0.35 -33.44 4.43
CA ALA A 212 0.45 -33.74 3.25
C ALA A 212 0.79 -35.23 3.18
N SER A 213 0.67 -35.79 1.99
CA SER A 213 1.17 -37.12 1.65
C SER A 213 2.08 -37.02 0.44
N ILE A 214 3.31 -37.49 0.59
CA ILE A 214 4.32 -37.49 -0.47
C ILE A 214 4.21 -38.80 -1.22
N PHE A 215 4.35 -38.72 -2.54
CA PHE A 215 4.44 -39.89 -3.40
C PHE A 215 5.49 -39.65 -4.48
N PHE A 216 6.09 -40.74 -4.95
CA PHE A 216 7.15 -40.74 -5.94
C PHE A 216 6.63 -41.29 -7.27
N GLY A 217 7.43 -41.15 -8.32
CA GLY A 217 7.14 -41.71 -9.63
C GLY A 217 6.99 -43.23 -9.62
N ASP A 218 6.53 -43.78 -10.73
CA ASP A 218 6.29 -45.21 -10.94
C ASP A 218 7.46 -45.96 -11.61
N GLY A 219 8.54 -45.24 -11.95
CA GLY A 219 9.69 -45.74 -12.70
C GLY A 219 9.65 -45.44 -14.21
N THR A 220 8.52 -44.96 -14.72
CA THR A 220 8.37 -44.46 -16.11
C THR A 220 8.22 -42.94 -16.12
N TYR A 221 7.42 -42.41 -15.19
CA TYR A 221 7.18 -40.97 -14.98
C TYR A 221 7.77 -40.55 -13.63
N GLY A 222 9.10 -40.58 -13.54
CA GLY A 222 9.89 -40.29 -12.34
C GLY A 222 10.41 -41.56 -11.63
N LEU A 223 11.50 -41.41 -10.88
CA LEU A 223 12.15 -42.50 -10.16
C LEU A 223 11.34 -42.97 -8.94
N ASN A 224 10.98 -44.25 -8.91
CA ASN A 224 10.45 -44.89 -7.70
C ASN A 224 11.63 -45.34 -6.79
N PRO A 225 11.73 -44.85 -5.54
CA PRO A 225 12.76 -45.30 -4.62
C PRO A 225 12.73 -46.81 -4.36
N ALA A 226 13.90 -47.42 -4.20
CA ALA A 226 14.00 -48.84 -3.89
C ALA A 226 13.44 -49.14 -2.49
N LYS A 227 12.86 -50.33 -2.33
CA LYS A 227 12.39 -50.84 -1.03
C LYS A 227 13.49 -50.76 0.03
N ASN A 228 13.12 -50.35 1.25
CA ASN A 228 14.00 -50.11 2.40
C ASN A 228 14.93 -48.90 2.29
N SER A 229 14.77 -48.03 1.27
CA SER A 229 15.45 -46.73 1.26
C SER A 229 14.89 -45.83 2.37
N ILE A 230 15.74 -45.00 2.97
CA ILE A 230 15.35 -44.04 4.00
C ILE A 230 14.93 -42.76 3.29
N ILE A 231 13.70 -42.32 3.56
CA ILE A 231 13.14 -41.06 3.10
C ILE A 231 13.22 -40.09 4.27
N GLU A 232 13.95 -38.99 4.10
CA GLU A 232 14.05 -37.87 5.04
C GLU A 232 13.27 -36.69 4.47
N ILE A 233 12.34 -36.16 5.24
CA ILE A 233 11.49 -35.04 4.82
C ILE A 233 11.60 -33.94 5.85
N TYR A 234 11.97 -32.76 5.37
CA TYR A 234 12.01 -31.54 6.16
C TYR A 234 10.88 -30.63 5.75
N TYR A 235 10.01 -30.28 6.69
CA TYR A 235 8.77 -29.59 6.38
C TYR A 235 8.33 -28.67 7.52
N VAL A 236 7.44 -27.73 7.19
CA VAL A 236 6.99 -26.68 8.09
C VAL A 236 5.51 -26.84 8.41
N THR A 237 5.16 -26.63 9.68
CA THR A 237 3.77 -26.55 10.13
C THR A 237 3.56 -25.37 11.09
N GLY A 238 2.30 -25.01 11.30
CA GLY A 238 1.88 -24.09 12.35
C GLY A 238 1.99 -22.61 11.98
N ALA A 239 2.30 -22.28 10.73
CA ALA A 239 2.12 -20.93 10.22
C ALA A 239 0.67 -20.69 9.77
N ASP A 240 0.15 -19.51 10.07
CA ASP A 240 -1.20 -19.04 9.78
C ASP A 240 -1.22 -17.51 9.74
N SER A 241 -2.39 -16.89 9.50
CA SER A 241 -2.55 -15.43 9.43
C SER A 241 -2.00 -14.65 10.63
N SER A 242 -1.84 -15.28 11.82
CA SER A 242 -1.27 -14.63 13.02
C SER A 242 0.24 -14.39 12.94
N HIS A 243 0.91 -14.97 11.93
CA HIS A 243 2.34 -14.83 11.70
C HIS A 243 2.70 -13.57 10.91
N ASN A 244 1.72 -12.74 10.53
CA ASN A 244 1.96 -11.40 10.01
C ASN A 244 2.28 -10.45 11.18
N LEU A 245 3.53 -9.99 11.26
CA LEU A 245 4.05 -9.26 12.41
C LEU A 245 4.53 -7.87 12.04
N ASN A 246 4.36 -6.94 12.99
CA ASN A 246 4.89 -5.59 12.86
C ASN A 246 6.44 -5.59 12.90
N PRO A 247 7.09 -4.53 12.41
CA PRO A 247 8.53 -4.30 12.58
C PRO A 247 8.99 -4.48 14.03
N TYR A 248 10.22 -4.95 14.22
CA TYR A 248 10.91 -5.16 15.51
C TYR A 248 10.22 -6.13 16.50
N SER A 249 9.23 -6.88 16.04
CA SER A 249 8.55 -7.90 16.86
C SER A 249 9.37 -9.19 17.00
N ILE A 250 10.31 -9.45 16.08
CA ILE A 250 11.21 -10.62 16.05
C ILE A 250 12.54 -10.21 16.66
N ASN A 251 12.92 -10.81 17.80
CA ASN A 251 14.07 -10.35 18.58
C ASN A 251 14.82 -11.42 19.39
N GLN A 252 14.47 -12.69 19.24
CA GLN A 252 15.10 -13.79 19.98
C GLN A 252 15.72 -14.80 19.02
N ILE A 253 16.99 -15.13 19.21
CA ILE A 253 17.65 -16.22 18.48
C ILE A 253 17.57 -17.47 19.37
N SER A 254 17.03 -18.57 18.82
CA SER A 254 16.91 -19.84 19.55
C SER A 254 18.16 -20.70 19.41
N ASP A 255 18.80 -20.65 18.25
CA ASP A 255 19.99 -21.47 17.95
C ASP A 255 21.28 -20.75 18.37
N THR A 256 22.36 -21.52 18.51
CA THR A 256 23.69 -20.98 18.80
C THR A 256 24.41 -20.61 17.49
N ILE A 257 24.87 -19.36 17.39
CA ILE A 257 25.62 -18.86 16.22
C ILE A 257 27.13 -18.99 16.45
N TYR A 258 27.85 -19.40 15.41
CA TYR A 258 29.30 -19.63 15.45
C TYR A 258 30.04 -18.72 14.48
N ASP A 259 31.28 -18.35 14.84
CA ASP A 259 32.21 -17.71 13.93
C ASP A 259 32.96 -18.74 13.05
N SER A 260 33.76 -18.24 12.10
CA SER A 260 34.60 -19.06 11.22
C SER A 260 35.66 -19.91 11.93
N THR A 261 35.90 -19.68 13.22
CA THR A 261 36.79 -20.48 14.08
C THR A 261 36.05 -21.52 14.92
N ASN A 262 34.72 -21.64 14.74
CA ASN A 262 33.79 -22.42 15.56
C ASN A 262 33.67 -21.94 17.02
N ALA A 263 33.98 -20.68 17.30
CA ALA A 263 33.70 -20.06 18.59
C ALA A 263 32.26 -19.53 18.63
N ILE A 264 31.62 -19.60 19.80
CA ILE A 264 30.25 -19.11 20.00
C ILE A 264 30.25 -17.59 20.05
N VAL A 265 29.35 -16.97 19.28
CA VAL A 265 29.14 -15.52 19.27
C VAL A 265 27.96 -15.18 20.19
N THR A 266 28.24 -14.55 21.34
CA THR A 266 27.20 -14.28 22.36
C THR A 266 26.57 -12.90 22.27
N ASN A 267 27.14 -11.98 21.50
CA ASN A 267 26.71 -10.58 21.39
C ASN A 267 25.98 -10.28 20.07
N ILE A 268 25.49 -11.32 19.39
CA ILE A 268 24.67 -11.19 18.19
C ILE A 268 23.19 -11.11 18.56
N SER A 269 22.51 -10.14 17.96
CA SER A 269 21.08 -9.90 18.11
C SER A 269 20.41 -9.98 16.75
N VAL A 270 19.09 -10.19 16.75
CA VAL A 270 18.27 -10.20 15.53
C VAL A 270 17.13 -9.21 15.68
N ILE A 271 16.77 -8.52 14.59
CA ILE A 271 15.57 -7.70 14.46
C ILE A 271 14.94 -7.93 13.08
N ASN A 272 13.65 -7.62 12.93
CA ASN A 272 13.01 -7.47 11.62
C ASN A 272 12.76 -5.99 11.33
N PRO A 273 13.53 -5.33 10.44
CA PRO A 273 13.32 -3.92 10.12
C PRO A 273 11.97 -3.65 9.44
N GLN A 274 11.46 -4.62 8.68
CA GLN A 274 10.18 -4.55 7.98
C GLN A 274 9.14 -5.49 8.62
N ASN A 275 7.87 -5.27 8.28
CA ASN A 275 6.78 -6.18 8.63
C ASN A 275 7.00 -7.57 8.02
N SER A 276 6.59 -8.60 8.75
CA SER A 276 6.45 -9.95 8.21
C SER A 276 5.09 -10.04 7.52
N VAL A 277 5.08 -10.41 6.23
CA VAL A 277 3.85 -10.50 5.43
C VAL A 277 3.80 -11.80 4.64
N GLY A 278 2.62 -12.15 4.15
CA GLY A 278 2.44 -13.31 3.28
C GLY A 278 1.89 -14.54 4.01
N ALA A 279 1.72 -14.49 5.33
CA ALA A 279 1.01 -15.56 6.03
C ALA A 279 -0.49 -15.41 5.82
N SER A 280 -1.15 -16.52 5.52
CA SER A 280 -2.59 -16.60 5.37
C SER A 280 -3.10 -17.88 6.02
N ASP A 281 -4.37 -17.87 6.38
CA ASP A 281 -5.07 -19.10 6.70
C ASP A 281 -5.23 -19.96 5.43
N ALA A 282 -5.73 -21.17 5.60
CA ALA A 282 -6.14 -22.00 4.47
C ALA A 282 -7.22 -21.30 3.65
N GLU A 283 -7.19 -21.52 2.34
CA GLU A 283 -8.16 -20.94 1.42
C GLU A 283 -9.60 -21.33 1.81
N THR A 284 -10.46 -20.32 1.96
CA THR A 284 -11.86 -20.50 2.32
C THR A 284 -12.65 -21.12 1.16
N LEU A 285 -13.82 -21.72 1.46
CA LEU A 285 -14.63 -22.36 0.42
C LEU A 285 -15.07 -21.39 -0.69
N ASP A 286 -15.34 -20.13 -0.33
CA ASP A 286 -15.78 -19.12 -1.29
C ASP A 286 -14.62 -18.64 -2.16
N GLU A 287 -13.40 -18.57 -1.61
CA GLU A 287 -12.18 -18.31 -2.38
C GLU A 287 -11.89 -19.43 -3.35
N VAL A 288 -11.95 -20.70 -2.91
CA VAL A 288 -11.75 -21.86 -3.81
C VAL A 288 -12.77 -21.84 -4.96
N LYS A 289 -14.05 -21.52 -4.67
CA LYS A 289 -15.09 -21.41 -5.71
C LYS A 289 -14.84 -20.28 -6.69
N ARG A 290 -14.20 -19.19 -6.25
CA ARG A 290 -13.82 -18.05 -7.09
C ARG A 290 -12.57 -18.33 -7.91
N ASN A 291 -11.56 -18.97 -7.31
CA ASN A 291 -10.23 -19.16 -7.88
C ASN A 291 -10.15 -20.38 -8.80
N ALA A 292 -10.83 -21.48 -8.50
CA ALA A 292 -10.74 -22.71 -9.28
C ALA A 292 -11.14 -22.52 -10.77
N PRO A 293 -12.25 -21.81 -11.11
CA PRO A 293 -12.58 -21.54 -12.50
C PRO A 293 -11.55 -20.65 -13.22
N SER A 294 -10.87 -19.78 -12.49
CA SER A 294 -9.85 -18.87 -13.03
C SER A 294 -8.61 -19.61 -13.51
N ILE A 295 -8.21 -20.70 -12.85
CA ILE A 295 -7.10 -21.56 -13.34
C ILE A 295 -7.41 -22.21 -14.67
N TYR A 296 -8.63 -22.72 -14.82
CA TYR A 296 -9.05 -23.32 -16.09
C TYR A 296 -9.03 -22.29 -17.24
N ARG A 297 -9.37 -21.03 -16.93
CA ARG A 297 -9.30 -19.92 -17.90
C ARG A 297 -7.86 -19.54 -18.25
N THR A 298 -7.00 -19.36 -17.25
CA THR A 298 -5.62 -18.88 -17.43
C THR A 298 -4.68 -19.96 -17.99
N GLN A 299 -5.07 -21.24 -17.89
CA GLN A 299 -4.21 -22.39 -18.22
C GLN A 299 -2.86 -22.35 -17.49
N ASN A 300 -2.85 -21.80 -16.27
CA ASN A 300 -1.67 -21.60 -15.44
C ASN A 300 -0.57 -20.73 -16.09
N ARG A 301 -0.94 -19.77 -16.96
CA ARG A 301 -0.02 -18.84 -17.63
C ARG A 301 -0.56 -17.41 -17.59
N CYS A 302 0.35 -16.44 -17.53
CA CYS A 302 0.03 -15.01 -17.54
C CYS A 302 0.15 -14.45 -18.96
N VAL A 303 -0.99 -14.16 -19.61
CA VAL A 303 -1.04 -13.57 -20.97
C VAL A 303 -1.77 -12.23 -20.97
N THR A 304 -3.00 -12.21 -20.45
CA THR A 304 -3.83 -11.01 -20.35
C THR A 304 -3.69 -10.35 -18.98
N LEU A 305 -4.07 -9.05 -18.86
CA LEU A 305 -4.08 -8.34 -17.57
C LEU A 305 -4.89 -9.09 -16.50
N GLN A 306 -5.99 -9.71 -16.91
CA GLN A 306 -6.82 -10.51 -16.03
C GLN A 306 -6.11 -11.78 -15.56
N ASP A 307 -5.32 -12.43 -16.41
CA ASP A 307 -4.55 -13.63 -16.02
C ASP A 307 -3.48 -13.30 -14.99
N PHE A 308 -2.77 -12.18 -15.17
CA PHE A 308 -1.85 -11.66 -14.16
C PHE A 308 -2.56 -11.40 -12.83
N ARG A 309 -3.76 -10.78 -12.88
CA ARG A 309 -4.54 -10.51 -11.68
C ARG A 309 -4.95 -11.81 -10.98
N ASP A 310 -5.50 -12.77 -11.72
CA ASP A 310 -5.97 -14.05 -11.20
C ASP A 310 -4.84 -14.88 -10.60
N ILE A 311 -3.70 -15.00 -11.30
CA ILE A 311 -2.57 -15.80 -10.82
C ILE A 311 -1.95 -15.17 -9.57
N THR A 312 -1.92 -13.84 -9.49
CA THR A 312 -1.39 -13.11 -8.33
C THR A 312 -2.33 -13.18 -7.12
N ILE A 313 -3.64 -12.97 -7.30
CA ILE A 313 -4.62 -13.04 -6.18
C ILE A 313 -4.75 -14.45 -5.61
N MET A 314 -4.37 -15.46 -6.40
CA MET A 314 -4.30 -16.84 -5.96
C MET A 314 -3.04 -17.18 -5.18
N GLN A 315 -2.02 -16.31 -5.17
CA GLN A 315 -0.84 -16.54 -4.35
C GLN A 315 -1.20 -16.40 -2.87
N PRO A 316 -0.76 -17.32 -2.01
CA PRO A 316 -1.02 -17.21 -0.59
C PRO A 316 -0.45 -15.91 -0.02
N GLY A 317 -1.17 -15.31 0.93
CA GLY A 317 -0.76 -14.05 1.55
C GLY A 317 -1.07 -12.80 0.73
N VAL A 318 -1.77 -12.94 -0.41
CA VAL A 318 -2.23 -11.82 -1.25
C VAL A 318 -3.72 -11.57 -1.04
N ASN A 319 -4.06 -10.37 -0.55
CA ASN A 319 -5.44 -10.00 -0.28
C ASN A 319 -6.12 -9.30 -1.46
N LYS A 320 -5.42 -8.34 -2.08
CA LYS A 320 -5.93 -7.57 -3.22
C LYS A 320 -4.86 -7.37 -4.27
N VAL A 321 -5.29 -7.39 -5.52
CA VAL A 321 -4.41 -7.19 -6.68
C VAL A 321 -5.05 -6.23 -7.67
N SER A 322 -4.25 -5.28 -8.13
CA SER A 322 -4.52 -4.48 -9.31
C SER A 322 -3.37 -4.62 -10.30
N VAL A 323 -3.70 -4.68 -11.59
CA VAL A 323 -2.72 -4.86 -12.67
C VAL A 323 -2.89 -3.72 -13.65
N ILE A 324 -1.76 -3.09 -13.99
CA ILE A 324 -1.71 -1.93 -14.88
C ILE A 324 -0.76 -2.26 -16.02
N ASP A 325 -1.14 -1.84 -17.22
CA ASP A 325 -0.26 -1.86 -18.37
C ASP A 325 0.86 -0.82 -18.20
N ASN A 326 2.08 -1.22 -18.57
CA ASN A 326 3.22 -0.33 -18.61
C ASN A 326 3.86 -0.43 -19.98
N SER A 327 3.48 0.44 -20.91
CA SER A 327 4.19 0.54 -22.19
C SER A 327 5.50 1.28 -21.98
N ILE A 328 6.60 0.53 -22.01
CA ILE A 328 7.94 1.11 -21.87
C ILE A 328 8.41 1.66 -23.23
N MET A 329 8.12 0.95 -24.33
CA MET A 329 8.37 1.40 -25.69
C MET A 329 7.35 0.80 -26.67
N ASP A 330 6.32 1.57 -27.02
CA ASP A 330 5.28 1.15 -28.00
C ASP A 330 5.89 0.74 -29.35
N GLU A 331 7.04 1.33 -29.73
CA GLU A 331 7.70 1.17 -31.02
C GLU A 331 8.45 -0.16 -31.18
N VAL A 332 8.88 -0.78 -30.07
CA VAL A 332 9.68 -2.04 -30.07
C VAL A 332 8.80 -3.24 -29.68
N GLY A 333 7.55 -3.02 -29.26
CA GLY A 333 6.64 -4.08 -28.81
C GLY A 333 7.02 -4.69 -27.46
N LEU A 334 7.82 -3.99 -26.65
CA LEU A 334 8.12 -4.36 -25.27
C LEU A 334 6.96 -3.93 -24.37
N PHE A 335 6.14 -4.90 -23.98
CA PHE A 335 5.03 -4.71 -23.07
C PHE A 335 5.49 -5.01 -21.64
N GLY A 336 5.37 -4.03 -20.75
CA GLY A 336 5.52 -4.21 -19.32
C GLY A 336 4.16 -4.35 -18.64
N VAL A 337 4.12 -5.08 -17.53
CA VAL A 337 2.97 -5.21 -16.64
C VAL A 337 3.40 -4.82 -15.24
N LYS A 338 2.66 -3.90 -14.63
CA LYS A 338 2.85 -3.52 -13.23
C LYS A 338 1.78 -4.17 -12.39
N VAL A 339 2.19 -4.92 -11.38
CA VAL A 339 1.28 -5.61 -10.47
C VAL A 339 1.36 -4.94 -9.10
N CYS A 340 0.24 -4.40 -8.66
CA CYS A 340 0.07 -3.79 -7.34
C CYS A 340 -0.60 -4.80 -6.41
N VAL A 341 -0.03 -4.99 -5.23
CA VAL A 341 -0.46 -6.03 -4.28
C VAL A 341 -0.64 -5.46 -2.89
N ILE A 342 -1.75 -5.78 -2.23
CA ILE A 342 -1.92 -5.62 -0.78
C ILE A 342 -1.81 -7.01 -0.15
N PRO A 343 -0.86 -7.24 0.77
CA PRO A 343 -0.74 -8.51 1.46
C PRO A 343 -1.89 -8.75 2.44
N ASP A 344 -2.09 -10.00 2.85
CA ASP A 344 -2.97 -10.34 3.97
C ASP A 344 -2.48 -9.66 5.26
N GLY A 345 -3.41 -9.08 6.01
CA GLY A 345 -3.11 -8.18 7.13
C GLY A 345 -2.94 -6.70 6.74
N GLY A 346 -2.92 -6.38 5.44
CA GLY A 346 -2.87 -5.02 4.92
C GLY A 346 -1.48 -4.38 4.93
N GLY A 347 -1.45 -3.09 4.57
CA GLY A 347 -0.22 -2.32 4.50
C GLY A 347 0.59 -2.60 3.24
N TYR A 348 1.91 -2.44 3.35
CA TYR A 348 2.82 -2.54 2.21
C TYR A 348 3.49 -3.92 2.16
N PRO A 349 3.66 -4.51 0.96
CA PRO A 349 4.43 -5.73 0.79
C PRO A 349 5.92 -5.45 1.06
N ASN A 350 6.58 -6.35 1.81
CA ASN A 350 8.02 -6.26 2.05
C ASN A 350 8.83 -6.74 0.83
N THR A 351 10.14 -6.48 0.82
CA THR A 351 11.00 -6.78 -0.34
C THR A 351 11.04 -8.28 -0.67
N ALA A 352 11.24 -9.13 0.34
CA ALA A 352 11.33 -10.58 0.15
C ALA A 352 10.02 -11.19 -0.38
N PHE A 353 8.86 -10.65 0.02
CA PHE A 353 7.56 -11.06 -0.50
C PHE A 353 7.37 -10.62 -1.95
N LYS A 354 7.80 -9.40 -2.31
CA LYS A 354 7.81 -8.95 -3.73
C LYS A 354 8.68 -9.87 -4.59
N GLU A 355 9.89 -10.22 -4.14
CA GLU A 355 10.76 -11.14 -4.88
C GLU A 355 10.10 -12.51 -5.09
N SER A 356 9.49 -13.08 -4.04
CA SER A 356 8.76 -14.36 -4.14
C SER A 356 7.59 -14.32 -5.13
N LEU A 357 6.84 -13.22 -5.15
CA LEU A 357 5.74 -13.02 -6.11
C LEU A 357 6.27 -12.81 -7.52
N LEU A 358 7.36 -12.05 -7.67
CA LEU A 358 8.00 -11.80 -8.96
C LEU A 358 8.49 -13.11 -9.57
N ASP A 359 9.20 -13.94 -8.81
CA ASP A 359 9.67 -15.26 -9.25
C ASP A 359 8.50 -16.15 -9.71
N THR A 360 7.37 -16.08 -9.02
CA THR A 360 6.18 -16.84 -9.40
C THR A 360 5.59 -16.38 -10.73
N LEU A 361 5.53 -15.06 -10.95
CA LEU A 361 5.01 -14.48 -12.18
C LEU A 361 5.97 -14.65 -13.36
N GLU A 362 7.27 -14.55 -13.11
CA GLU A 362 8.35 -14.76 -14.09
C GLU A 362 8.33 -16.18 -14.67
N ASN A 363 8.02 -17.18 -13.84
CA ASN A 363 7.87 -18.56 -14.30
C ASN A 363 6.60 -18.80 -15.14
N LYS A 364 5.63 -17.89 -15.10
CA LYS A 364 4.31 -18.05 -15.76
C LYS A 364 4.05 -17.06 -16.90
N LYS A 365 4.86 -16.01 -17.04
CA LYS A 365 4.70 -14.98 -18.06
C LYS A 365 5.17 -15.44 -19.45
N ILE A 366 4.84 -14.63 -20.45
CA ILE A 366 5.47 -14.71 -21.77
C ILE A 366 6.89 -14.11 -21.68
N ILE A 367 7.87 -14.77 -22.32
CA ILE A 367 9.30 -14.41 -22.26
C ILE A 367 9.57 -12.92 -22.53
N SER A 368 8.83 -12.30 -23.46
CA SER A 368 9.05 -10.90 -23.88
C SER A 368 8.41 -9.84 -22.98
N THR A 369 7.66 -10.23 -21.95
CA THR A 369 6.93 -9.29 -21.07
C THR A 369 7.79 -8.95 -19.87
N GLN A 370 7.92 -7.67 -19.50
CA GLN A 370 8.53 -7.30 -18.22
C GLN A 370 7.44 -7.24 -17.14
N VAL A 371 7.72 -7.76 -15.94
CA VAL A 371 6.79 -7.70 -14.81
C VAL A 371 7.48 -6.96 -13.68
N ASP A 372 6.82 -5.93 -13.14
CA ASP A 372 7.29 -5.20 -11.98
C ASP A 372 6.21 -5.21 -10.90
N ILE A 373 6.59 -5.42 -9.64
CA ILE A 373 5.66 -5.32 -8.50
C ILE A 373 5.80 -3.95 -7.87
N ILE A 374 4.68 -3.21 -7.83
CA ILE A 374 4.61 -1.84 -7.31
C ILE A 374 3.86 -1.80 -5.97
N ASP A 375 4.16 -0.78 -5.17
CA ASP A 375 3.47 -0.57 -3.90
C ASP A 375 2.06 0.03 -4.07
N PRO A 376 1.10 -0.38 -3.23
CA PRO A 376 -0.22 0.23 -3.18
C PRO A 376 -0.17 1.65 -2.63
N ALA A 377 -1.02 2.52 -3.14
CA ALA A 377 -1.16 3.88 -2.61
C ALA A 377 -2.48 4.01 -1.83
N TYR A 378 -2.39 3.99 -0.50
CA TYR A 378 -3.52 4.31 0.37
C TYR A 378 -3.85 5.82 0.29
N ILE A 379 -5.12 6.18 0.14
CA ILE A 379 -5.64 7.55 0.01
C ILE A 379 -6.73 7.77 1.08
N PRO A 380 -6.46 8.49 2.17
CA PRO A 380 -7.31 8.61 3.32
C PRO A 380 -8.22 9.80 3.09
N PHE A 381 -9.47 9.63 3.45
CA PHE A 381 -10.46 10.68 3.30
C PHE A 381 -10.88 11.19 4.67
N ASP A 382 -10.58 12.45 4.94
CA ASP A 382 -11.10 13.14 6.12
C ASP A 382 -12.55 13.50 5.88
N VAL A 383 -13.42 13.12 6.81
CA VAL A 383 -14.85 13.38 6.75
C VAL A 383 -15.24 14.29 7.90
N ASN A 384 -15.71 15.49 7.57
CA ASN A 384 -16.26 16.44 8.52
C ASN A 384 -17.78 16.50 8.34
N LEU A 385 -18.51 16.14 9.39
CA LEU A 385 -19.98 16.12 9.41
C LEU A 385 -20.53 17.09 10.43
N THR A 386 -21.62 17.75 10.06
CA THR A 386 -22.45 18.52 10.97
C THR A 386 -23.87 17.96 10.89
N ILE A 387 -24.39 17.43 11.99
CA ILE A 387 -25.65 16.68 12.02
C ILE A 387 -26.56 17.11 13.17
N GLN A 388 -27.86 16.89 12.97
CA GLN A 388 -28.87 16.96 14.03
C GLN A 388 -29.34 15.55 14.36
N ILE A 389 -29.41 15.26 15.66
CA ILE A 389 -29.79 13.93 16.17
C ILE A 389 -31.14 13.98 16.88
N GLN A 390 -31.79 12.81 16.97
CA GLN A 390 -33.04 12.71 17.70
C GLN A 390 -32.83 12.94 19.21
N PRO A 391 -33.61 13.82 19.87
CA PRO A 391 -33.38 14.21 21.28
C PRO A 391 -33.43 13.07 22.31
N LYS A 392 -34.01 11.92 21.95
CA LYS A 392 -34.22 10.78 22.86
C LYS A 392 -33.10 9.74 22.82
N ILE A 393 -32.14 9.85 21.89
CA ILE A 393 -31.05 8.88 21.72
C ILE A 393 -29.74 9.54 22.19
N SER A 394 -28.90 8.77 22.88
CA SER A 394 -27.57 9.23 23.30
C SER A 394 -26.70 9.63 22.09
N SER A 395 -26.15 10.84 22.13
CA SER A 395 -25.26 11.37 21.11
C SER A 395 -24.04 10.48 20.86
N SER A 396 -23.44 9.91 21.91
CA SER A 396 -22.28 9.02 21.80
C SER A 396 -22.61 7.74 21.00
N VAL A 397 -23.81 7.19 21.18
CA VAL A 397 -24.26 5.98 20.45
C VAL A 397 -24.44 6.28 18.98
N VAL A 398 -25.09 7.40 18.63
CA VAL A 398 -25.29 7.81 17.23
C VAL A 398 -23.94 8.11 16.57
N THR A 399 -23.08 8.87 17.25
CA THR A 399 -21.74 9.22 16.76
C THR A 399 -20.89 7.97 16.49
N ASN A 400 -20.91 6.98 17.40
CA ASN A 400 -20.18 5.72 17.19
C ASN A 400 -20.75 4.89 16.03
N ARG A 401 -22.07 4.87 15.84
CA ARG A 401 -22.70 4.21 14.68
C ARG A 401 -22.29 4.88 13.37
N ILE A 402 -22.32 6.21 13.33
CA ILE A 402 -21.89 6.99 12.15
C ILE A 402 -20.41 6.72 11.87
N ARG A 403 -19.54 6.77 12.88
CA ARG A 403 -18.12 6.43 12.73
C ARG A 403 -17.93 5.04 12.17
N LYS A 404 -18.68 4.05 12.67
CA LYS A 404 -18.61 2.68 12.14
C LYS A 404 -19.04 2.61 10.68
N VAL A 405 -20.15 3.25 10.30
CA VAL A 405 -20.62 3.23 8.90
C VAL A 405 -19.62 3.90 7.94
N ILE A 406 -19.02 5.01 8.36
CA ILE A 406 -17.99 5.69 7.57
C ILE A 406 -16.70 4.87 7.53
N TYR A 407 -16.31 4.25 8.65
CA TYR A 407 -15.20 3.29 8.72
C TYR A 407 -15.45 2.17 7.72
N ASP A 408 -16.58 1.47 7.81
CA ASP A 408 -16.91 0.34 6.94
C ASP A 408 -16.92 0.76 5.45
N TYR A 409 -17.30 2.01 5.14
CA TYR A 409 -17.31 2.52 3.77
C TYR A 409 -15.93 2.91 3.22
N LEU A 410 -15.08 3.56 4.02
CA LEU A 410 -13.78 4.09 3.58
C LEU A 410 -12.63 3.12 3.82
N TYR A 411 -12.78 2.17 4.72
CA TYR A 411 -11.73 1.22 5.08
C TYR A 411 -11.33 0.37 3.88
N TRP A 412 -10.02 0.25 3.67
CA TRP A 412 -9.43 -0.34 2.47
C TRP A 412 -9.88 -1.78 2.22
N GLU A 413 -10.18 -2.59 3.26
CA GLU A 413 -10.63 -3.98 3.08
C GLU A 413 -11.96 -4.06 2.31
N ASN A 414 -12.85 -3.10 2.56
CA ASN A 414 -14.20 -3.06 1.98
C ASN A 414 -14.25 -2.37 0.62
N ARG A 415 -13.10 -1.93 0.09
CA ARG A 415 -13.00 -1.23 -1.20
C ARG A 415 -12.02 -1.90 -2.14
N ASP A 416 -12.28 -1.84 -3.43
CA ASP A 416 -11.31 -2.30 -4.42
C ASP A 416 -10.45 -1.14 -4.93
N PHE A 417 -9.32 -1.50 -5.53
CA PHE A 417 -8.41 -0.54 -6.13
C PHE A 417 -9.10 0.29 -7.23
N GLY A 418 -8.81 1.60 -7.26
CA GLY A 418 -9.41 2.53 -8.21
C GLY A 418 -10.88 2.87 -7.96
N ASP A 419 -11.50 2.32 -6.92
CA ASP A 419 -12.90 2.62 -6.59
C ASP A 419 -13.07 4.10 -6.24
N THR A 420 -14.02 4.74 -6.90
CA THR A 420 -14.34 6.14 -6.65
C THR A 420 -14.94 6.34 -5.26
N VAL A 421 -14.64 7.48 -4.62
CA VAL A 421 -15.22 7.88 -3.34
C VAL A 421 -16.24 8.98 -3.56
N SER A 422 -17.51 8.70 -3.25
CA SER A 422 -18.63 9.61 -3.51
C SER A 422 -19.19 10.23 -2.23
N LYS A 423 -19.29 11.56 -2.23
CA LYS A 423 -19.93 12.33 -1.17
C LYS A 423 -21.40 11.95 -0.98
N GLN A 424 -22.11 11.69 -2.08
CA GLN A 424 -23.53 11.35 -2.06
C GLN A 424 -23.80 10.00 -1.40
N GLU A 425 -22.88 9.06 -1.56
CA GLU A 425 -23.00 7.75 -0.95
C GLU A 425 -22.79 7.81 0.56
N ILE A 426 -21.83 8.61 1.03
CA ILE A 426 -21.65 8.87 2.46
C ILE A 426 -22.89 9.57 3.04
N TYR A 427 -23.46 10.56 2.33
CA TYR A 427 -24.74 11.17 2.74
C TYR A 427 -25.85 10.12 2.92
N ARG A 428 -26.02 9.22 1.95
CA ARG A 428 -27.02 8.15 2.01
C ARG A 428 -26.78 7.23 3.21
N LEU A 429 -25.56 6.73 3.35
CA LEU A 429 -25.18 5.80 4.40
C LEU A 429 -25.35 6.40 5.80
N VAL A 430 -24.98 7.68 6.00
CA VAL A 430 -25.16 8.38 7.27
C VAL A 430 -26.63 8.70 7.54
N SER A 431 -27.41 9.04 6.51
CA SER A 431 -28.85 9.28 6.63
C SER A 431 -29.63 8.01 7.01
N ASP A 432 -29.14 6.82 6.62
CA ASP A 432 -29.74 5.54 6.97
C ASP A 432 -29.47 5.13 8.43
N VAL A 433 -28.58 5.85 9.14
CA VAL A 433 -28.25 5.53 10.54
C VAL A 433 -29.42 5.89 11.48
N PRO A 434 -29.93 4.93 12.27
CA PRO A 434 -31.02 5.21 13.22
C PRO A 434 -30.63 6.25 14.26
N GLY A 435 -31.35 7.38 14.26
CA GLY A 435 -31.18 8.50 15.19
C GLY A 435 -30.64 9.78 14.56
N VAL A 436 -30.23 9.75 13.29
CA VAL A 436 -29.91 10.95 12.50
C VAL A 436 -31.22 11.55 11.98
N LEU A 437 -31.40 12.86 12.17
CA LEU A 437 -32.55 13.60 11.62
C LEU A 437 -32.18 14.28 10.31
N THR A 438 -31.14 15.10 10.34
CA THR A 438 -30.64 15.87 9.19
C THR A 438 -29.12 15.95 9.21
N ILE A 439 -28.54 16.11 8.02
CA ILE A 439 -27.12 16.38 7.83
C ILE A 439 -27.04 17.80 7.25
N ASP A 440 -26.57 18.76 8.06
CA ASP A 440 -26.49 20.17 7.67
C ASP A 440 -25.29 20.43 6.75
N ASN A 441 -24.16 19.76 7.03
CA ASN A 441 -22.96 19.87 6.21
C ASN A 441 -22.17 18.55 6.21
N LEU A 442 -21.59 18.22 5.07
CA LEU A 442 -20.62 17.13 4.89
C LEU A 442 -19.48 17.70 4.04
N VAL A 443 -18.26 17.54 4.50
CA VAL A 443 -17.06 17.87 3.73
C VAL A 443 -16.14 16.67 3.72
N ILE A 444 -15.65 16.32 2.54
CA ILE A 444 -14.70 15.23 2.34
C ILE A 444 -13.45 15.85 1.73
N ASN A 445 -12.30 15.66 2.38
CA ASN A 445 -11.03 16.17 1.93
C ASN A 445 -10.04 15.03 1.72
N GLU A 446 -9.39 15.04 0.56
CA GLU A 446 -8.22 14.24 0.23
C GLU A 446 -6.96 15.03 0.63
N ASN A 447 -6.74 15.24 1.93
CA ASN A 447 -5.55 15.93 2.42
C ASN A 447 -4.83 15.08 3.46
N ARG A 448 -3.62 14.62 3.14
CA ARG A 448 -2.76 14.02 4.17
C ARG A 448 -1.82 15.08 4.70
N THR A 449 -2.02 15.44 5.95
CA THR A 449 -1.06 16.21 6.76
C THR A 449 -0.77 15.43 8.03
N ILE A 450 0.41 15.61 8.61
CA ILE A 450 0.63 15.14 9.98
C ILE A 450 0.35 16.34 10.87
N TYR A 451 -0.44 16.12 11.91
CA TYR A 451 -0.72 17.18 12.87
C TYR A 451 -0.87 16.65 14.29
N VAL A 452 -0.71 17.56 15.24
CA VAL A 452 -0.87 17.30 16.67
C VAL A 452 -2.36 17.15 16.98
N ASN A 453 -2.76 16.00 17.54
CA ASN A 453 -4.16 15.66 17.82
C ASN A 453 -4.68 16.35 19.10
N GLU A 454 -3.82 16.55 20.10
CA GLU A 454 -4.17 17.09 21.41
C GLU A 454 -3.15 18.12 21.87
N VAL A 455 -3.57 19.09 22.70
CA VAL A 455 -2.66 20.12 23.22
C VAL A 455 -1.62 19.45 24.14
N PRO A 456 -0.32 19.49 23.81
CA PRO A 456 0.72 18.86 24.61
C PRO A 456 0.89 19.58 25.95
N SER A 457 1.15 18.82 27.01
CA SER A 457 1.42 19.39 28.34
C SER A 457 2.86 19.93 28.43
N ASN A 458 3.08 20.92 29.31
CA ASN A 458 4.40 21.53 29.47
C ASN A 458 5.44 20.50 29.97
N GLY A 459 6.54 20.36 29.23
CA GLY A 459 7.60 19.37 29.49
C GLY A 459 7.30 17.97 28.94
N ALA A 460 6.22 17.79 28.17
CA ALA A 460 5.90 16.48 27.58
C ALA A 460 6.87 16.13 26.45
N THR A 461 7.30 14.87 26.44
CA THR A 461 8.03 14.22 25.33
C THR A 461 7.11 13.33 24.50
N GLN A 462 5.86 13.11 24.93
CA GLN A 462 4.86 12.33 24.23
C GLN A 462 3.83 13.24 23.59
N ILE A 463 3.57 13.02 22.30
CA ILE A 463 2.65 13.83 21.50
C ILE A 463 1.66 12.88 20.84
N ALA A 464 0.37 13.07 21.11
CA ALA A 464 -0.68 12.44 20.32
C ALA A 464 -0.73 13.13 18.96
N ILE A 465 -0.52 12.37 17.90
CA ILE A 465 -0.51 12.87 16.53
C ILE A 465 -1.53 12.11 15.68
N VAL A 466 -1.91 12.73 14.59
CA VAL A 466 -2.52 12.03 13.46
C VAL A 466 -1.48 12.03 12.36
N ASP A 467 -0.86 10.88 12.10
CA ASP A 467 -0.07 10.69 10.89
C ASP A 467 -0.99 10.20 9.76
N SER A 468 -1.60 11.15 9.05
CA SER A 468 -2.38 10.79 7.86
C SER A 468 -1.50 10.52 6.65
N ILE A 469 -0.19 10.85 6.69
CA ILE A 469 0.77 10.66 5.59
C ILE A 469 1.30 9.21 5.57
N ASN A 470 1.34 8.55 6.74
CA ASN A 470 1.95 7.24 7.01
C ASN A 470 3.45 7.21 6.67
N THR A 471 4.12 8.35 6.80
CA THR A 471 5.55 8.45 6.53
C THR A 471 6.37 8.29 7.79
N LEU A 472 5.84 8.61 8.98
CA LEU A 472 6.66 8.62 10.19
C LEU A 472 7.07 7.22 10.63
N ASN A 473 8.37 7.07 10.89
CA ASN A 473 8.93 5.91 11.56
C ASN A 473 9.76 6.37 12.76
N ILE A 474 10.12 5.42 13.60
CA ILE A 474 11.05 5.73 14.66
C ILE A 474 12.44 6.02 14.07
N GLY A 475 13.12 7.04 14.58
CA GLY A 475 14.32 7.61 13.99
C GLY A 475 14.02 8.87 13.18
N THR A 476 12.83 8.98 12.57
CA THR A 476 12.48 10.10 11.68
C THR A 476 12.72 11.46 12.34
N LYS A 477 13.53 12.30 11.68
CA LYS A 477 13.67 13.72 12.00
C LYS A 477 12.40 14.45 11.57
N ILE A 478 11.82 15.24 12.45
CA ILE A 478 10.57 15.97 12.21
C ILE A 478 10.71 17.44 12.62
N SER A 479 10.01 18.32 11.92
CA SER A 479 9.79 19.71 12.27
C SER A 479 8.34 19.92 12.69
N ILE A 480 8.11 20.35 13.92
CA ILE A 480 6.78 20.66 14.47
C ILE A 480 6.57 22.16 14.37
N MET A 481 5.45 22.57 13.79
CA MET A 481 5.07 23.97 13.62
C MET A 481 4.25 24.46 14.81
N ASP A 482 4.38 25.74 15.15
CA ASP A 482 3.44 26.41 16.06
C ASP A 482 2.08 26.65 15.36
N LEU A 483 1.10 27.15 16.14
CA LEU A 483 -0.23 27.51 15.62
C LEU A 483 -0.21 28.70 14.65
N ASP A 484 0.88 29.47 14.61
CA ASP A 484 1.06 30.63 13.73
C ASP A 484 1.75 30.24 12.40
N GLY A 485 2.16 28.97 12.26
CA GLY A 485 2.77 28.41 11.06
C GLY A 485 4.29 28.60 10.96
N ALA A 486 4.99 28.87 12.07
CA ALA A 486 6.45 28.89 12.14
C ALA A 486 7.01 27.59 12.74
N SER A 487 8.23 27.20 12.37
CA SER A 487 8.89 26.01 12.96
C SER A 487 9.19 26.26 14.44
N ALA A 488 8.57 25.46 15.31
CA ALA A 488 8.65 25.58 16.76
C ALA A 488 9.69 24.63 17.37
N LEU A 489 9.80 23.41 16.83
CA LEU A 489 10.72 22.38 17.33
C LEU A 489 11.15 21.43 16.20
N VAL A 490 12.45 21.23 16.02
CA VAL A 490 13.00 20.16 15.17
C VAL A 490 13.60 19.10 16.09
N THR A 491 13.12 17.87 16.00
CA THR A 491 13.48 16.75 16.89
C THR A 491 13.47 15.43 16.12
N THR A 492 14.01 14.37 16.71
CA THR A 492 13.90 13.00 16.21
C THR A 492 12.90 12.19 17.03
N ILE A 493 12.20 11.25 16.37
CA ILE A 493 11.26 10.33 17.00
C ILE A 493 12.02 9.16 17.64
N SER A 494 11.77 8.90 18.92
CA SER A 494 12.40 7.83 19.72
C SER A 494 11.53 6.58 19.88
N ASP A 495 10.20 6.72 19.78
CA ASP A 495 9.22 5.63 19.81
C ASP A 495 7.90 6.05 19.15
N ILE A 496 7.14 5.10 18.60
CA ILE A 496 5.80 5.31 18.01
C ILE A 496 4.88 4.19 18.48
N SER A 497 3.77 4.54 19.13
CA SER A 497 2.77 3.57 19.59
C SER A 497 1.36 4.16 19.54
N ASN A 498 0.44 3.51 18.82
CA ASN A 498 -1.00 3.82 18.81
C ASN A 498 -1.33 5.31 18.59
N GLY A 499 -0.71 5.97 17.61
CA GLY A 499 -0.95 7.38 17.31
C GLY A 499 -0.29 8.36 18.29
N VAL A 500 0.61 7.88 19.16
CA VAL A 500 1.45 8.71 20.02
C VAL A 500 2.90 8.55 19.61
N ILE A 501 3.59 9.66 19.38
CA ILE A 501 5.04 9.69 19.17
C ILE A 501 5.74 10.13 20.44
N THR A 502 6.88 9.50 20.75
CA THR A 502 7.80 9.98 21.79
C THR A 502 8.98 10.66 21.12
N ILE A 503 9.20 11.94 21.40
CA ILE A 503 10.30 12.74 20.84
C ILE A 503 11.44 12.91 21.85
N ASN A 504 12.66 13.12 21.33
CA ASN A 504 13.86 13.28 22.16
C ASN A 504 13.88 14.59 22.95
N ASP A 505 13.31 15.67 22.39
CA ASP A 505 13.31 16.99 23.00
C ASP A 505 11.94 17.32 23.64
N PRO A 506 11.88 17.89 24.87
CA PRO A 506 10.61 18.19 25.53
C PRO A 506 9.91 19.44 24.97
N ILE A 507 8.58 19.42 24.88
CA ILE A 507 7.77 20.57 24.47
C ILE A 507 7.63 21.57 25.62
N THR A 508 7.80 22.86 25.33
CA THR A 508 7.58 23.95 26.30
C THR A 508 6.38 24.81 25.89
N THR A 509 5.68 25.41 26.86
CA THR A 509 4.53 26.30 26.58
C THR A 509 4.88 27.54 25.75
N SER A 510 6.16 27.96 25.72
CA SER A 510 6.65 29.05 24.87
C SER A 510 6.68 28.70 23.39
N MET A 511 6.58 27.42 23.02
CA MET A 511 6.60 26.97 21.63
C MET A 511 5.25 27.10 20.92
N ASN A 512 4.16 27.46 21.63
CA ASN A 512 2.81 27.63 21.08
C ASN A 512 2.32 26.45 20.20
N ILE A 513 2.72 25.21 20.55
CA ILE A 513 2.28 23.98 19.88
C ILE A 513 0.93 23.57 20.48
N GLY A 514 -0.07 23.36 19.63
CA GLY A 514 -1.43 23.03 20.04
C GLY A 514 -2.11 22.02 19.11
N GLN A 515 -3.39 21.72 19.38
CA GLN A 515 -4.18 20.87 18.48
C GLN A 515 -4.24 21.51 17.08
N GLY A 516 -3.86 20.73 16.07
CA GLY A 516 -3.79 21.19 14.67
C GLY A 516 -2.43 21.74 14.23
N SER A 517 -1.44 21.84 15.13
CA SER A 517 -0.04 22.13 14.76
C SER A 517 0.48 21.10 13.76
N LEU A 518 1.03 21.55 12.64
CA LEU A 518 1.51 20.67 11.57
C LEU A 518 2.88 20.07 11.93
N ILE A 519 3.13 18.85 11.46
CA ILE A 519 4.40 18.14 11.61
C ILE A 519 4.90 17.78 10.22
N TYR A 520 6.15 18.10 9.94
CA TYR A 520 6.80 17.84 8.66
C TYR A 520 7.99 16.89 8.85
N PRO A 521 7.97 15.69 8.24
CA PRO A 521 9.12 14.81 8.18
C PRO A 521 10.27 15.45 7.40
N ILE A 522 11.49 15.22 7.84
CA ILE A 522 12.72 15.66 7.18
C ILE A 522 13.49 14.43 6.72
N LEU A 523 13.93 14.45 5.46
CA LEU A 523 14.78 13.45 4.82
C LEU A 523 16.14 14.07 4.46
N GLU A 524 17.10 13.24 4.08
CA GLU A 524 18.41 13.68 3.63
C GLU A 524 18.72 13.09 2.24
N VAL A 525 19.34 13.89 1.37
CA VAL A 525 19.80 13.46 0.03
C VAL A 525 21.11 12.68 0.14
N GLU A 526 21.22 11.61 -0.64
CA GLU A 526 22.47 10.88 -0.86
C GLU A 526 23.09 11.22 -2.21
N GLY A 527 24.36 11.63 -2.18
CA GLY A 527 25.14 11.99 -3.36
C GLY A 527 24.77 13.34 -3.97
N ASP A 528 25.61 13.80 -4.91
CA ASP A 528 25.41 15.07 -5.61
C ASP A 528 24.50 14.87 -6.84
N HIS A 529 23.45 15.69 -6.95
CA HIS A 529 22.49 15.68 -8.06
C HIS A 529 22.56 17.00 -8.83
N LYS A 530 22.71 16.92 -10.15
CA LYS A 530 22.96 18.09 -11.00
C LYS A 530 21.69 18.69 -11.58
N TYR A 531 21.74 19.98 -11.88
CA TYR A 531 20.75 20.69 -12.67
C TYR A 531 20.22 19.84 -13.84
N GLY A 532 18.90 19.73 -13.94
CA GLY A 532 18.21 19.00 -14.99
C GLY A 532 17.93 17.52 -14.69
N THR A 533 18.38 16.97 -13.56
CA THR A 533 17.97 15.62 -13.14
C THR A 533 16.57 15.62 -12.54
N LYS A 534 15.86 14.49 -12.68
CA LYS A 534 14.56 14.23 -12.02
C LYS A 534 14.66 13.16 -10.95
N GLU A 535 15.77 12.44 -10.92
CA GLU A 535 16.06 11.37 -10.00
C GLU A 535 16.88 11.94 -8.86
N ILE A 536 16.43 11.70 -7.62
CA ILE A 536 17.15 12.07 -6.40
C ILE A 536 17.27 10.82 -5.55
N THR A 537 18.46 10.52 -5.08
CA THR A 537 18.72 9.39 -4.19
C THR A 537 18.59 9.88 -2.76
N LEU A 538 17.86 9.12 -1.93
CA LEU A 538 17.66 9.41 -0.52
C LEU A 538 18.68 8.65 0.31
N LYS A 539 19.22 9.32 1.33
CA LYS A 539 20.16 8.72 2.26
C LYS A 539 19.45 7.86 3.29
N ASN A 540 19.88 6.61 3.39
CA ASN A 540 19.48 5.74 4.49
C ASN A 540 20.30 6.10 5.73
N GLU A 541 19.70 6.87 6.64
CA GLU A 541 20.33 7.15 7.93
C GLU A 541 20.36 5.88 8.81
N SER A 542 21.53 5.23 8.85
CA SER A 542 21.83 4.20 9.84
C SER A 542 22.48 4.87 11.05
N THR A 543 21.81 4.89 12.20
CA THR A 543 22.43 5.40 13.43
C THR A 543 23.45 4.37 13.96
N PRO A 544 24.73 4.72 14.13
CA PRO A 544 25.70 3.78 14.71
C PRO A 544 25.40 3.57 16.20
N GLY A 545 25.07 2.34 16.60
CA GLY A 545 24.93 1.94 18.00
C GLY A 545 23.56 2.16 18.66
N ALA A 546 22.56 2.64 17.92
CA ALA A 546 21.15 2.49 18.26
C ALA A 546 20.57 1.34 17.43
N GLU A 547 19.39 0.80 17.80
CA GLU A 547 18.65 -0.14 16.95
C GLU A 547 18.65 0.40 15.52
N VAL A 548 19.18 -0.39 14.58
CA VAL A 548 19.29 0.03 13.18
C VAL A 548 17.87 0.08 12.63
N ARG A 549 17.30 1.28 12.52
CA ARG A 549 15.94 1.49 12.03
C ARG A 549 16.01 2.14 10.65
N ASP A 550 15.71 1.35 9.61
CA ASP A 550 15.65 1.87 8.24
C ASP A 550 14.57 2.95 8.16
N TYR A 551 14.94 4.13 7.64
CA TYR A 551 14.00 5.20 7.31
C TYR A 551 13.15 4.80 6.10
N ALA A 552 12.26 3.84 6.26
CA ALA A 552 11.29 3.53 5.24
C ALA A 552 10.08 4.46 5.41
N LEU A 553 10.19 5.74 5.04
CA LEU A 553 8.96 6.51 4.77
C LEU A 553 8.19 5.75 3.67
N LEU A 554 7.20 4.96 4.08
CA LEU A 554 6.41 4.15 3.17
C LEU A 554 5.40 5.10 2.50
N ASN A 555 5.35 5.06 1.17
CA ASN A 555 4.45 5.84 0.30
C ASN A 555 4.79 7.34 0.12
N MET A 556 5.93 7.59 -0.52
CA MET A 556 6.37 8.93 -0.93
C MET A 556 5.74 9.47 -2.21
N SER A 557 4.96 8.66 -2.93
CA SER A 557 4.29 9.09 -4.16
C SER A 557 3.32 10.24 -3.88
N TYR A 558 3.36 11.26 -4.71
CA TYR A 558 2.59 12.51 -4.62
C TYR A 558 2.83 13.36 -3.36
N LEU A 559 3.91 13.10 -2.62
CA LEU A 559 4.35 14.03 -1.59
C LEU A 559 4.87 15.30 -2.25
N THR A 560 4.38 16.44 -1.75
CA THR A 560 5.01 17.72 -2.02
C THR A 560 6.17 17.90 -1.05
N ILE A 561 7.34 18.16 -1.61
CA ILE A 561 8.58 18.38 -0.88
C ILE A 561 9.20 19.70 -1.30
N TYR A 562 10.06 20.26 -0.45
CA TYR A 562 11.03 21.27 -0.85
C TYR A 562 12.41 20.88 -0.34
N PHE A 563 13.45 21.35 -1.03
CA PHE A 563 14.82 21.21 -0.55
C PHE A 563 15.15 22.41 0.32
N ASP A 564 15.76 22.21 1.47
CA ASP A 564 16.03 23.29 2.44
C ASP A 564 16.96 24.39 1.90
N ASN A 565 17.76 24.07 0.87
CA ASN A 565 18.55 25.06 0.15
C ASN A 565 17.72 25.99 -0.75
N VAL A 566 16.50 25.60 -1.13
CA VAL A 566 15.53 26.37 -1.93
C VAL A 566 14.10 26.13 -1.40
N PRO A 567 13.78 26.67 -0.22
CA PRO A 567 12.49 26.42 0.44
C PRO A 567 11.30 27.05 -0.32
N GLU A 568 11.57 27.98 -1.23
CA GLU A 568 10.55 28.64 -2.05
C GLU A 568 10.03 27.76 -3.19
N LYS A 569 10.70 26.65 -3.50
CA LYS A 569 10.34 25.80 -4.63
C LYS A 569 9.91 24.42 -4.21
N GLU A 570 8.63 24.15 -4.45
CA GLU A 570 8.02 22.86 -4.21
C GLU A 570 8.22 21.92 -5.43
N TYR A 571 8.53 20.66 -5.13
CA TYR A 571 8.56 19.56 -6.09
C TYR A 571 7.57 18.51 -5.62
N GLN A 572 6.94 17.82 -6.57
CA GLN A 572 6.10 16.69 -6.25
C GLN A 572 6.84 15.41 -6.63
N ILE A 573 6.93 14.48 -5.69
CA ILE A 573 7.43 13.13 -5.95
C ILE A 573 6.35 12.39 -6.74
N LEU A 574 6.68 11.84 -7.91
CA LEU A 574 5.73 11.06 -8.71
C LEU A 574 5.67 9.62 -8.21
N PHE A 575 6.83 8.99 -8.06
CA PHE A 575 6.98 7.62 -7.61
C PHE A 575 8.40 7.40 -7.08
N ARG A 576 8.62 6.23 -6.48
CA ARG A 576 9.86 5.79 -5.85
C ARG A 576 10.24 4.42 -6.41
N ILE A 577 11.53 4.16 -6.59
CA ILE A 577 12.09 2.84 -6.88
C ILE A 577 13.30 2.64 -5.97
N GLY A 578 13.22 1.71 -5.01
CA GLY A 578 14.28 1.54 -4.00
C GLY A 578 14.46 2.83 -3.19
N ASP A 579 15.67 3.38 -3.19
CA ASP A 579 16.00 4.65 -2.48
C ASP A 579 15.97 5.88 -3.40
N VAL A 580 15.58 5.70 -4.67
CA VAL A 580 15.50 6.78 -5.66
C VAL A 580 14.07 7.30 -5.76
N ILE A 581 13.89 8.61 -5.63
CA ILE A 581 12.63 9.32 -5.89
C ILE A 581 12.67 10.01 -7.25
N TYR A 582 11.53 10.01 -7.93
CA TYR A 582 11.34 10.65 -9.23
C TYR A 582 10.46 11.88 -9.08
N LEU A 583 10.97 13.05 -9.46
CA LEU A 583 10.27 14.33 -9.36
C LEU A 583 9.40 14.62 -10.59
N ASN A 584 8.35 15.41 -10.37
CA ASN A 584 7.44 15.89 -11.42
C ASN A 584 8.13 16.79 -12.46
N GLN A 585 9.21 17.47 -12.05
CA GLN A 585 9.99 18.37 -12.87
C GLN A 585 11.49 18.24 -12.57
N PRO A 586 12.38 18.56 -13.52
CA PRO A 586 13.80 18.59 -13.26
C PRO A 586 14.18 19.61 -12.18
N ILE A 587 15.20 19.31 -11.38
CA ILE A 587 15.82 20.29 -10.49
C ILE A 587 16.47 21.41 -11.31
N ASP A 588 16.33 22.65 -10.86
CA ASP A 588 16.84 23.86 -11.50
C ASP A 588 18.05 24.46 -10.78
N ILE A 589 18.55 23.75 -9.79
CA ILE A 589 19.82 24.00 -9.12
C ILE A 589 20.51 22.67 -8.85
N ASP A 590 21.81 22.71 -8.61
CA ASP A 590 22.54 21.53 -8.13
C ASP A 590 22.19 21.29 -6.64
N ILE A 591 21.88 20.04 -6.30
CA ILE A 591 21.62 19.59 -4.94
C ILE A 591 22.84 18.80 -4.47
N SER A 592 23.49 19.25 -3.41
CA SER A 592 24.66 18.56 -2.84
C SER A 592 24.25 17.41 -1.94
N ASP A 593 25.17 16.46 -1.76
CA ASP A 593 25.06 15.41 -0.74
C ASP A 593 24.74 16.01 0.64
N GLY A 594 23.83 15.38 1.38
CA GLY A 594 23.40 15.81 2.71
C GLY A 594 22.38 16.95 2.76
N THR A 595 21.82 17.37 1.61
CA THR A 595 20.75 18.38 1.60
C THR A 595 19.48 17.82 2.27
N GLU A 596 18.90 18.57 3.21
CA GLU A 596 17.64 18.19 3.86
C GLU A 596 16.45 18.45 2.94
N ILE A 597 15.49 17.52 2.93
CA ILE A 597 14.23 17.59 2.21
C ILE A 597 13.10 17.59 3.22
N THR A 598 12.32 18.67 3.26
CA THR A 598 11.14 18.76 4.11
C THR A 598 9.91 18.27 3.35
N VAL A 599 9.18 17.33 3.95
CA VAL A 599 7.93 16.75 3.42
C VAL A 599 6.74 17.54 3.96
N LEU A 600 5.99 18.20 3.06
CA LEU A 600 4.89 19.10 3.45
C LEU A 600 3.55 18.38 3.64
N TYR A 601 2.97 17.94 2.53
CA TYR A 601 1.64 17.32 2.50
C TYR A 601 1.53 16.42 1.28
N LYS A 602 0.55 15.52 1.30
CA LYS A 602 0.14 14.76 0.11
C LYS A 602 -1.19 15.31 -0.37
N LYS A 603 -1.15 16.09 -1.46
CA LYS A 603 -2.35 16.59 -2.15
C LYS A 603 -2.14 16.50 -3.65
N ASN A 604 -3.13 15.99 -4.38
CA ASN A 604 -3.12 16.10 -5.82
C ASN A 604 -3.41 17.56 -6.22
N VAL A 605 -2.49 18.20 -6.93
CA VAL A 605 -2.68 19.54 -7.48
C VAL A 605 -2.72 19.44 -9.01
N PRO A 606 -3.91 19.55 -9.63
CA PRO A 606 -4.05 19.55 -11.07
C PRO A 606 -3.18 20.65 -11.69
N THR A 607 -2.29 20.25 -12.59
CA THR A 607 -1.28 21.14 -13.18
C THR A 607 -1.29 20.99 -14.70
N LEU A 608 -1.24 22.11 -15.43
CA LEU A 608 -1.20 22.07 -16.90
C LEU A 608 0.12 21.50 -17.43
N ASP A 609 0.01 20.57 -18.38
CA ASP A 609 1.12 19.98 -19.13
C ASP A 609 1.53 20.84 -20.33
N SER A 610 0.61 21.64 -20.86
CA SER A 610 0.87 22.48 -22.02
C SER A 610 0.11 23.80 -21.94
N VAL A 611 0.60 24.81 -22.65
CA VAL A 611 -0.05 26.12 -22.79
C VAL A 611 -1.48 25.93 -23.30
N ALA A 612 -2.46 26.52 -22.61
CA ALA A 612 -3.84 26.59 -23.09
C ALA A 612 -4.12 27.99 -23.66
N THR A 613 -4.47 28.06 -24.94
CA THR A 613 -4.79 29.33 -25.60
C THR A 613 -6.14 29.89 -25.15
N SER A 614 -6.26 31.22 -25.20
CA SER A 614 -7.55 31.90 -25.04
C SER A 614 -8.62 31.26 -25.94
N GLY A 615 -9.79 30.98 -25.37
CA GLY A 615 -10.92 30.31 -26.04
C GLY A 615 -10.85 28.79 -26.08
N SER A 616 -9.78 28.15 -25.60
CA SER A 616 -9.70 26.67 -25.56
C SER A 616 -10.68 26.11 -24.52
N PRO A 617 -11.53 25.13 -24.88
CA PRO A 617 -12.37 24.41 -23.92
C PRO A 617 -11.67 23.19 -23.32
N ILE A 618 -10.42 22.89 -23.72
CA ILE A 618 -9.69 21.69 -23.29
C ILE A 618 -8.42 22.10 -22.56
N LEU A 619 -8.22 21.50 -21.39
CA LEU A 619 -6.99 21.56 -20.60
C LEU A 619 -6.30 20.20 -20.64
N LYS A 620 -5.00 20.17 -20.95
CA LYS A 620 -4.17 18.97 -20.84
C LYS A 620 -3.43 19.01 -19.50
N MET A 621 -3.67 18.02 -18.65
CA MET A 621 -3.07 17.92 -17.31
C MET A 621 -1.78 17.09 -17.33
N LYS A 622 -0.84 17.37 -16.43
CA LYS A 622 0.41 16.59 -16.26
C LYS A 622 0.11 15.19 -15.69
N SER A 623 -0.75 15.15 -14.69
CA SER A 623 -1.24 13.95 -14.02
C SER A 623 -2.67 13.61 -14.45
N TYR A 624 -3.08 12.37 -14.19
CA TYR A 624 -4.47 11.97 -14.33
C TYR A 624 -5.33 12.74 -13.30
N PRO A 625 -6.47 13.34 -13.71
CA PRO A 625 -7.36 14.03 -12.79
C PRO A 625 -7.92 13.11 -11.70
N ARG A 626 -7.91 13.56 -10.44
CA ARG A 626 -8.57 12.87 -9.29
C ARG A 626 -9.98 13.37 -8.98
N PHE A 627 -10.54 14.17 -9.87
CA PHE A 627 -11.89 14.73 -9.75
C PHE A 627 -12.77 14.21 -10.88
N SER A 628 -14.07 14.14 -10.65
CA SER A 628 -15.02 13.70 -11.67
C SER A 628 -15.57 14.84 -12.54
N LYS A 629 -16.37 14.45 -13.54
CA LYS A 629 -17.33 15.36 -14.20
C LYS A 629 -18.18 16.09 -13.15
N GLY A 630 -18.41 17.38 -13.38
CA GLY A 630 -19.11 18.27 -12.45
C GLY A 630 -18.20 18.98 -11.45
N ALA A 631 -16.91 18.63 -11.39
CA ALA A 631 -15.95 19.33 -10.56
C ALA A 631 -15.76 20.79 -10.99
N SER A 632 -15.44 21.64 -10.02
CA SER A 632 -15.12 23.04 -10.21
C SER A 632 -13.61 23.22 -10.07
N LEU A 633 -12.94 23.74 -11.10
CA LEU A 633 -11.52 24.07 -11.10
C LEU A 633 -11.34 25.56 -10.87
N ILE A 634 -10.52 25.89 -9.89
CA ILE A 634 -10.23 27.26 -9.48
C ILE A 634 -8.74 27.49 -9.70
N ARG A 635 -8.38 28.44 -10.56
CA ARG A 635 -6.96 28.74 -10.82
C ARG A 635 -6.31 29.24 -9.53
N LYS A 636 -5.19 28.64 -9.13
CA LYS A 636 -4.37 29.18 -8.04
C LYS A 636 -3.57 30.38 -8.53
N GLU A 637 -3.35 31.34 -7.64
CA GLU A 637 -2.41 32.44 -7.90
C GLU A 637 -1.02 31.87 -8.20
N MET A 638 -0.43 32.31 -9.30
CA MET A 638 0.93 31.94 -9.67
C MET A 638 1.86 33.07 -9.26
N ILE A 639 2.82 32.75 -8.42
CA ILE A 639 3.95 33.62 -8.13
C ILE A 639 5.04 33.29 -9.15
N SER A 640 5.38 34.23 -10.02
CA SER A 640 6.57 34.15 -10.88
C SER A 640 7.62 35.13 -10.38
N PHE A 641 8.89 34.91 -10.72
CA PHE A 641 9.98 35.80 -10.34
C PHE A 641 10.66 36.32 -11.59
N ASP A 642 10.63 37.65 -11.76
CA ASP A 642 11.25 38.31 -12.91
C ASP A 642 12.48 39.11 -12.44
N SER A 643 13.55 39.05 -13.22
CA SER A 643 14.71 39.92 -13.01
C SER A 643 14.33 41.36 -13.39
N ASP A 644 14.55 42.30 -12.47
CA ASP A 644 14.29 43.74 -12.68
C ASP A 644 15.49 44.55 -12.17
N THR A 645 15.66 45.77 -12.65
CA THR A 645 16.73 46.67 -12.20
C THR A 645 16.12 47.94 -11.63
N ILE A 646 16.30 48.16 -10.33
CA ILE A 646 15.86 49.38 -9.65
C ILE A 646 17.05 50.33 -9.43
N SER A 647 16.76 51.59 -9.16
CA SER A 647 17.80 52.59 -8.89
C SER A 647 17.51 53.40 -7.64
N LEU A 648 18.53 53.57 -6.80
CA LEU A 648 18.47 54.28 -5.53
C LEU A 648 19.53 55.39 -5.50
N THR A 649 19.34 56.35 -4.59
CA THR A 649 20.31 57.42 -4.36
C THR A 649 20.83 57.30 -2.94
N ARG A 650 22.15 57.32 -2.79
CA ARG A 650 22.78 57.11 -1.49
C ARG A 650 22.44 58.20 -0.48
N SER A 651 21.87 57.79 0.65
CA SER A 651 21.53 58.65 1.79
C SER A 651 22.76 59.15 2.55
N SER A 652 22.55 60.21 3.34
CA SER A 652 23.55 60.77 4.26
C SER A 652 23.76 59.94 5.52
N SER A 653 22.79 59.10 5.90
CA SER A 653 22.86 58.21 7.08
C SER A 653 23.69 56.94 6.81
N GLY A 654 23.92 56.60 5.54
CA GLY A 654 24.57 55.34 5.16
C GLY A 654 23.65 54.11 5.28
N ILE A 655 22.34 54.34 5.45
CA ILE A 655 21.31 53.30 5.47
C ILE A 655 20.27 53.68 4.41
N ASP A 656 20.18 52.85 3.37
CA ASP A 656 19.26 53.05 2.25
C ASP A 656 18.15 52.01 2.28
N TYR A 657 16.90 52.46 2.12
CA TYR A 657 15.71 51.60 2.16
C TYR A 657 15.21 51.34 0.75
N ILE A 658 15.11 50.06 0.36
CA ILE A 658 14.60 49.66 -0.95
C ILE A 658 13.11 50.05 -1.14
N SER A 659 12.38 50.21 -0.04
CA SER A 659 11.00 50.73 -0.03
C SER A 659 10.85 52.12 -0.68
N SER A 660 11.93 52.88 -0.83
CA SER A 660 11.92 54.16 -1.54
C SER A 660 11.92 54.03 -3.07
N ALA A 661 12.21 52.84 -3.61
CA ALA A 661 12.29 52.58 -5.05
C ALA A 661 11.27 51.53 -5.53
N MET A 662 10.79 50.63 -4.66
CA MET A 662 9.75 49.64 -4.98
C MET A 662 8.94 49.25 -3.74
N ASP A 663 7.76 48.65 -3.93
CA ASP A 663 7.05 47.99 -2.84
C ASP A 663 7.80 46.71 -2.44
N THR A 664 8.30 46.68 -1.20
CA THR A 664 9.13 45.60 -0.65
C THR A 664 8.39 44.28 -0.49
N ASN A 665 7.05 44.24 -0.58
CA ASN A 665 6.29 43.00 -0.58
C ASN A 665 6.53 42.17 -1.85
N TYR A 666 7.03 42.80 -2.91
CA TYR A 666 7.38 42.16 -4.18
C TYR A 666 8.89 41.93 -4.35
N LEU A 667 9.71 42.22 -3.35
CA LEU A 667 11.15 41.95 -3.40
C LEU A 667 11.42 40.51 -2.94
N SER A 668 12.00 39.68 -3.80
CA SER A 668 12.42 38.31 -3.45
C SER A 668 13.90 38.27 -3.09
N ALA A 669 14.77 38.79 -3.96
CA ALA A 669 16.20 38.81 -3.72
C ALA A 669 16.87 40.06 -4.32
N VAL A 670 18.06 40.38 -3.79
CA VAL A 670 18.96 41.41 -4.33
C VAL A 670 20.19 40.70 -4.88
N ASP A 671 20.36 40.70 -6.20
CA ASP A 671 21.47 40.01 -6.85
C ASP A 671 22.75 40.83 -6.78
N ARG A 672 22.71 42.07 -7.31
CA ARG A 672 23.92 42.87 -7.53
C ARG A 672 23.64 44.35 -7.35
N ILE A 673 24.54 45.04 -6.63
CA ILE A 673 24.53 46.49 -6.47
C ILE A 673 25.74 47.08 -7.19
N TYR A 674 25.55 48.11 -8.04
CA TYR A 674 26.62 48.73 -8.81
C TYR A 674 26.30 50.17 -9.19
N THR A 675 27.32 50.99 -9.49
CA THR A 675 27.12 52.31 -10.10
C THR A 675 27.28 52.28 -11.62
N ASN A 676 28.16 51.42 -12.13
CA ASN A 676 28.42 51.18 -13.54
C ASN A 676 29.08 49.80 -13.70
N SER A 677 29.26 49.35 -14.94
CA SER A 677 29.83 48.04 -15.28
C SER A 677 31.23 47.77 -14.73
N SER A 678 31.96 48.79 -14.27
CA SER A 678 33.31 48.66 -13.70
C SER A 678 33.34 48.77 -12.16
N ASN A 679 32.22 49.13 -11.52
CA ASN A 679 32.16 49.38 -10.08
C ASN A 679 30.96 48.65 -9.47
N VAL A 680 31.19 47.37 -9.18
CA VAL A 680 30.25 46.44 -8.53
C VAL A 680 30.64 46.32 -7.05
N PHE A 681 29.66 46.51 -6.17
CA PHE A 681 29.87 46.42 -4.73
C PHE A 681 29.76 44.96 -4.26
N ILE A 682 30.60 44.59 -3.29
CA ILE A 682 30.65 43.22 -2.76
C ILE A 682 29.85 43.11 -1.45
N PRO A 683 28.93 42.14 -1.32
CA PRO A 683 28.20 41.87 -0.08
C PRO A 683 29.13 41.62 1.10
N ASN A 684 28.74 42.04 2.31
CA ASN A 684 29.47 41.91 3.57
C ASN A 684 30.85 42.58 3.65
N ARG A 685 31.31 43.21 2.56
CA ARG A 685 32.53 44.05 2.52
C ARG A 685 32.22 45.51 2.25
N ASP A 686 31.38 45.77 1.25
CA ASP A 686 31.02 47.12 0.81
C ASP A 686 29.65 47.52 1.39
N TYR A 687 28.70 46.60 1.49
CA TYR A 687 27.39 46.81 2.13
C TYR A 687 26.91 45.55 2.86
N VAL A 688 25.99 45.71 3.82
CA VAL A 688 25.29 44.64 4.53
C VAL A 688 23.80 44.78 4.25
N LEU A 689 23.15 43.68 3.86
CA LEU A 689 21.70 43.61 3.71
C LEU A 689 21.07 43.19 5.04
N SER A 690 20.05 43.91 5.47
CA SER A 690 19.27 43.64 6.68
C SER A 690 17.78 43.68 6.39
N ASP A 691 16.96 43.07 7.24
CA ASP A 691 15.51 42.92 7.04
C ASP A 691 15.17 42.23 5.70
N ASN A 692 15.70 41.02 5.51
CA ASN A 692 15.54 40.21 4.29
C ASN A 692 15.83 40.97 2.98
N GLY A 693 16.93 41.73 2.96
CA GLY A 693 17.35 42.47 1.77
C GLY A 693 16.66 43.82 1.56
N LYS A 694 15.71 44.21 2.41
CA LYS A 694 14.95 45.48 2.26
C LYS A 694 15.76 46.71 2.65
N ILE A 695 16.77 46.55 3.50
CA ILE A 695 17.60 47.63 4.03
C ILE A 695 19.06 47.38 3.65
N ILE A 696 19.70 48.38 3.05
CA ILE A 696 21.11 48.36 2.67
C ILE A 696 21.87 49.25 3.65
N THR A 697 22.74 48.65 4.45
CA THR A 697 23.64 49.37 5.36
C THR A 697 25.04 49.42 4.76
N TRP A 698 25.52 50.61 4.44
CA TRP A 698 26.85 50.82 3.85
C TRP A 698 27.94 50.73 4.93
N THR A 699 28.92 49.86 4.71
CA THR A 699 30.13 49.75 5.55
C THR A 699 31.06 50.95 5.30
N GLU A 700 32.06 51.18 6.17
CA GLU A 700 33.06 52.24 5.94
C GLU A 700 33.82 52.07 4.61
N THR A 701 34.08 50.83 4.19
CA THR A 701 34.73 50.51 2.90
C THR A 701 33.84 50.84 1.70
N GLY A 702 32.55 50.51 1.77
CA GLY A 702 31.58 50.94 0.76
C GLY A 702 31.32 52.43 0.81
N LYS A 703 31.46 53.06 2.00
CA LYS A 703 31.32 54.50 2.15
C LYS A 703 32.33 55.28 1.34
N ALA A 704 33.56 54.77 1.22
CA ALA A 704 34.62 55.35 0.42
C ALA A 704 34.44 55.17 -1.11
N LYS A 705 33.69 54.14 -1.55
CA LYS A 705 33.53 53.80 -2.97
C LYS A 705 32.38 54.50 -3.70
N ILE A 706 31.41 55.04 -2.96
CA ILE A 706 30.28 55.79 -3.51
C ILE A 706 29.99 57.01 -2.65
N THR A 707 29.88 58.17 -3.27
CA THR A 707 29.64 59.44 -2.57
C THR A 707 28.15 59.62 -2.22
N ILE A 708 27.87 60.45 -1.21
CA ILE A 708 26.49 60.82 -0.85
C ILE A 708 25.81 61.47 -2.07
N ASN A 709 24.50 61.28 -2.24
CA ASN A 709 23.72 61.77 -3.39
C ASN A 709 24.13 61.18 -4.75
N THR A 710 24.87 60.07 -4.77
CA THR A 710 25.20 59.36 -6.01
C THR A 710 24.15 58.29 -6.28
N LYS A 711 23.68 58.21 -7.53
CA LYS A 711 22.73 57.20 -7.97
C LYS A 711 23.45 55.88 -8.22
N TYR A 712 22.87 54.79 -7.75
CA TYR A 712 23.35 53.43 -7.98
C TYR A 712 22.19 52.53 -8.37
N TYR A 713 22.52 51.41 -9.00
CA TYR A 713 21.59 50.44 -9.55
C TYR A 713 21.65 49.15 -8.74
N ILE A 714 20.51 48.48 -8.67
CA ILE A 714 20.35 47.20 -8.01
C ILE A 714 19.61 46.28 -8.96
N ASP A 715 20.26 45.21 -9.37
CA ASP A 715 19.58 44.09 -10.00
C ASP A 715 18.89 43.28 -8.89
N ILE A 716 17.58 43.12 -9.04
CA ILE A 716 16.71 42.45 -8.08
C ILE A 716 15.96 41.31 -8.78
N VAL A 717 15.53 40.36 -7.96
CA VAL A 717 14.51 39.38 -8.33
C VAL A 717 13.18 39.87 -7.76
N LYS A 718 12.25 40.22 -8.64
CA LYS A 718 10.94 40.72 -8.28
C LYS A 718 9.92 39.59 -8.30
N LYS A 719 9.26 39.38 -7.17
CA LYS A 719 8.08 38.55 -7.03
C LYS A 719 6.92 39.19 -7.81
N VAL A 720 6.50 38.55 -8.89
CA VAL A 720 5.33 38.92 -9.68
C VAL A 720 4.19 37.99 -9.28
N VAL A 721 3.26 38.50 -8.48
CA VAL A 721 2.00 37.81 -8.21
C VAL A 721 1.09 38.07 -9.40
N ASN A 722 0.84 37.05 -10.22
CA ASN A 722 -0.10 37.17 -11.34
C ASN A 722 -1.53 37.15 -10.79
N THR A 723 -2.04 38.31 -10.39
CA THR A 723 -3.39 38.51 -9.82
C THR A 723 -4.48 38.55 -10.91
N THR A 724 -4.33 37.82 -12.02
CA THR A 724 -5.46 37.63 -12.94
C THR A 724 -6.58 36.95 -12.15
N PRO A 725 -7.87 37.33 -12.33
CA PRO A 725 -8.90 37.05 -11.34
C PRO A 725 -8.99 35.54 -11.06
N THR A 726 -8.71 35.18 -9.81
CA THR A 726 -8.97 33.86 -9.21
C THR A 726 -10.45 33.47 -9.25
N GLU A 727 -11.33 34.39 -9.64
CA GLU A 727 -12.79 34.24 -9.67
C GLU A 727 -13.33 33.38 -10.82
N ILE A 728 -12.53 33.07 -11.85
CA ILE A 728 -13.04 32.27 -12.97
C ILE A 728 -12.99 30.80 -12.61
N VAL A 729 -14.12 30.29 -12.13
CA VAL A 729 -14.35 28.87 -11.85
C VAL A 729 -14.69 28.13 -13.15
N HIS A 730 -13.87 27.15 -13.51
CA HIS A 730 -14.08 26.29 -14.67
C HIS A 730 -14.79 25.00 -14.25
N TYR A 731 -15.97 24.73 -14.81
CA TYR A 731 -16.71 23.49 -14.57
C TYR A 731 -16.28 22.38 -15.52
N VAL A 732 -15.99 21.21 -14.99
CA VAL A 732 -15.54 20.03 -15.75
C VAL A 732 -16.73 19.34 -16.41
N LYS A 733 -16.75 19.34 -17.75
CA LYS A 733 -17.79 18.69 -18.56
C LYS A 733 -17.49 17.22 -18.84
N ASN A 734 -16.24 16.90 -19.13
CA ASN A 734 -15.81 15.56 -19.47
C ASN A 734 -14.32 15.38 -19.18
N ILE A 735 -13.92 14.12 -18.97
CA ILE A 735 -12.53 13.74 -18.72
C ILE A 735 -12.19 12.55 -19.61
N THR A 736 -11.12 12.66 -20.39
CA THR A 736 -10.61 11.58 -21.24
C THR A 736 -9.11 11.43 -20.99
N GLY A 737 -8.75 10.50 -20.11
CA GLY A 737 -7.36 10.36 -19.65
C GLY A 737 -6.87 11.64 -18.99
N LYS A 738 -5.83 12.27 -19.55
CA LYS A 738 -5.28 13.54 -19.05
C LYS A 738 -5.93 14.80 -19.63
N TYR A 739 -6.91 14.66 -20.52
CA TYR A 739 -7.61 15.78 -21.14
C TYR A 739 -8.90 16.08 -20.37
N VAL A 740 -9.06 17.35 -19.98
CA VAL A 740 -10.21 17.84 -19.21
C VAL A 740 -10.94 18.88 -20.06
N GLU A 741 -12.21 18.61 -20.37
CA GLU A 741 -13.09 19.57 -21.04
C GLU A 741 -13.75 20.47 -20.00
N ILE A 742 -13.64 21.79 -20.16
CA ILE A 742 -14.07 22.79 -19.19
C ILE A 742 -15.09 23.79 -19.76
N SER A 743 -15.83 24.44 -18.86
CA SER A 743 -16.78 25.51 -19.18
C SER A 743 -16.88 26.51 -18.03
N PRO A 744 -16.74 27.83 -18.23
CA PRO A 744 -16.44 28.51 -19.49
C PRO A 744 -15.05 28.15 -20.03
N ALA A 745 -14.82 28.37 -21.32
CA ALA A 745 -13.51 28.17 -21.96
C ALA A 745 -12.47 29.12 -21.35
N VAL A 746 -11.19 28.79 -21.55
CA VAL A 746 -10.06 29.56 -21.02
C VAL A 746 -10.16 31.03 -21.46
N PRO A 747 -10.28 32.01 -20.54
CA PRO A 747 -10.52 33.42 -20.87
C PRO A 747 -9.27 34.10 -21.43
N GLU A 748 -8.08 33.70 -20.96
CA GLU A 748 -6.78 34.26 -21.33
C GLU A 748 -5.75 33.13 -21.38
N ARG A 749 -4.66 33.32 -22.13
CA ARG A 749 -3.61 32.31 -22.28
C ARG A 749 -3.09 31.82 -20.91
N LEU A 750 -3.25 30.52 -20.63
CA LEU A 750 -2.65 29.86 -19.48
C LEU A 750 -1.31 29.25 -19.88
N VAL A 751 -0.28 29.47 -19.08
CA VAL A 751 1.06 28.91 -19.30
C VAL A 751 1.13 27.47 -18.79
N GLU A 752 2.11 26.71 -19.29
CA GLU A 752 2.47 25.42 -18.69
C GLU A 752 2.76 25.61 -17.19
N ASN A 753 2.47 24.59 -16.37
CA ASN A 753 2.59 24.62 -14.91
C ASN A 753 1.57 25.48 -14.17
N THR A 754 0.56 26.02 -14.86
CA THR A 754 -0.59 26.63 -14.16
C THR A 754 -1.27 25.55 -13.32
N THR A 755 -1.41 25.81 -12.02
CA THR A 755 -2.04 24.92 -11.04
C THR A 755 -3.48 25.32 -10.74
N PHE A 756 -4.32 24.35 -10.42
CA PHE A 756 -5.71 24.56 -10.02
C PHE A 756 -5.98 23.91 -8.65
N ASP A 757 -6.82 24.56 -7.84
CA ASP A 757 -7.60 23.86 -6.82
C ASP A 757 -8.86 23.28 -7.46
N TYR A 758 -9.44 22.25 -6.83
CA TYR A 758 -10.68 21.66 -7.29
C TYR A 758 -11.64 21.37 -6.14
N ILE A 759 -12.94 21.46 -6.45
CA ILE A 759 -14.04 21.00 -5.60
C ILE A 759 -14.79 19.93 -6.39
N THR A 760 -14.98 18.76 -5.79
CA THR A 760 -15.66 17.64 -6.44
C THR A 760 -16.53 16.87 -5.45
N ASP A 761 -17.62 16.30 -5.95
CA ASP A 761 -18.49 15.40 -5.19
C ASP A 761 -18.01 13.94 -5.28
N ILE A 762 -17.21 13.60 -6.30
CA ILE A 762 -16.72 12.25 -6.54
C ILE A 762 -15.22 12.31 -6.81
N TYR A 763 -14.44 11.72 -5.91
CA TYR A 763 -13.01 11.55 -6.06
C TYR A 763 -12.74 10.31 -6.92
N GLN A 764 -11.96 10.48 -7.99
CA GLN A 764 -11.53 9.40 -8.87
C GLN A 764 -10.14 8.94 -8.44
N LEU A 765 -10.01 7.65 -8.10
CA LEU A 765 -8.74 7.04 -7.73
C LEU A 765 -8.10 6.33 -8.92
N LEU A 766 -6.77 6.30 -8.93
CA LEU A 766 -6.02 5.55 -9.95
C LEU A 766 -6.06 4.05 -9.68
N PRO A 767 -5.77 3.20 -10.69
CA PRO A 767 -5.86 1.75 -10.53
C PRO A 767 -4.94 1.14 -9.45
N TYR A 768 -3.89 1.83 -9.00
CA TYR A 768 -3.01 1.37 -7.90
C TYR A 768 -3.31 2.08 -6.57
N GLU A 769 -4.32 2.95 -6.56
CA GLU A 769 -4.75 3.70 -5.38
C GLU A 769 -5.96 3.03 -4.74
N ILE A 770 -6.00 3.06 -3.42
CA ILE A 770 -7.12 2.53 -2.64
C ILE A 770 -7.53 3.56 -1.61
N ALA A 771 -8.83 3.77 -1.44
CA ALA A 771 -9.32 4.64 -0.39
C ALA A 771 -9.04 4.01 0.97
N ASP A 772 -8.77 4.84 1.96
CA ASP A 772 -8.61 4.44 3.34
C ASP A 772 -9.28 5.45 4.27
N LEU A 773 -9.37 5.11 5.54
CA LEU A 773 -9.99 5.97 6.52
C LEU A 773 -9.07 7.12 6.95
N GLY A 774 -9.57 8.36 6.83
CA GLY A 774 -9.00 9.54 7.49
C GLY A 774 -9.75 9.89 8.78
N ASN A 775 -9.66 11.15 9.19
CA ASN A 775 -10.32 11.63 10.41
C ASN A 775 -11.82 11.78 10.21
N ILE A 776 -12.60 11.33 11.20
CA ILE A 776 -14.05 11.51 11.22
C ILE A 776 -14.40 12.52 12.32
N ASN A 777 -14.61 13.76 11.92
CA ASN A 777 -15.08 14.83 12.81
C ASN A 777 -16.60 14.94 12.70
N ILE A 778 -17.30 14.80 13.83
CA ILE A 778 -18.76 14.88 13.90
C ILE A 778 -19.13 15.98 14.86
N ASN A 779 -19.69 17.06 14.32
CA ASN A 779 -20.23 18.19 15.06
C ASN A 779 -21.75 18.01 15.20
N LEU A 780 -22.23 18.13 16.44
CA LEU A 780 -23.66 18.06 16.77
C LEU A 780 -24.18 19.49 16.95
N ILE A 781 -25.30 19.81 16.30
CA ILE A 781 -26.02 21.08 16.47
C ILE A 781 -27.27 20.87 17.34
#